data_AF-A0A8J0UAH6-F1
#
_entry.id   AF-A0A8J0UAH6-F1
#
_cell.length_a   1.000
_cell.length_b   1.000
_cell.length_c   1.000
_cell.angle_alpha   90.00
_cell.angle_beta   90.00
_cell.angle_gamma   90.00
#
_symmetry.space_group_name_H-M   'P 1'
#
loop_
_entity.id
_entity.type
_entity.pdbx_description
1 polymer ?
#
loop_
_entity_poly.entity_id
_entity_poly.type
_entity_poly.pdbx_seq_one_letter_code
_entity_poly.pdbx_strand_id
1 'polypeptide(L)'
;MRSEVLLLYFTILQFARAGFPEDSEPISISHGNYTKQYPVFVGHKPGRNSTQRHKMDIQQIVIMNRTLYIAARDHIYTVELETSHTEEIFFSKKLTWKSKQSDVDTCRMKGKHKDECHNFIKVLLKRDEDTLFVCGTNAFNPSCRYYKMDTLEFLDEEISGMARCPYDAKHANVALFADGKLYSATVTDFLAIDAVIYRSLGDGPTLRTVKYDSKWLKEPYFVHAVDYGDLIYFFYREIAVEYNSMGKVVFPRVAQVCKNDMGGSQRVLEKQWTSFLKARLNCSVPGDSHFYFNILQAVTDVIHINGRDVVLATFSTPYNSIPGSAVCAYDMADIASVFTGRFKEQKSPDSTWTPVPDERVPKPRPGCCTGSATVEKITKSNELPDDTLNFIKTHPLMDEAVPSVINRPLFLRTMVRYRLTKIAVDTAAGPYQNQTVVFLGSEKGIVLKFLARTGYSGFLSDSLFLEEMNVYNSEKCSFDGGDDKRILGMQLDKHNNALYVAFSTCVISVPLARCDRHTKCKKTCIASRDPYCVWLREDGTCSQLSTGTKVPFEQDVEHGNTDGLGDCQNSFVALNDPSTTSNSRVHEGYDRGSMLDWKDLYDSSENTDPHIADSFHNHQDKKGDSTKENVAVVHHEEPEIIEPPEMKFAALHMKPHASNVETSKREDYVILDMEEVNPKNEKDHKAKMFDPPFSEPTNIPYMMSQLFSDQIPAQSKEHNEYLYAEQKQFRRTISRNLNIINTHVKDLSKSIKQITTSQKTTSQLIVQQNKILEKIASNLLIMSQHHQISTQQFIRVIQQGIQVLSSSKETSSSNCRTERICDTSSSAKN
;
A
#
# COMPACT_ATOMS: atom_id res chain seq x y z
N MET A 1 23.15 43.52 -23.35
CA MET A 1 23.43 42.21 -23.99
C MET A 1 23.92 41.12 -23.02
N ARG A 2 25.18 41.07 -22.54
CA ARG A 2 25.62 39.92 -21.69
C ARG A 2 24.85 39.78 -20.36
N SER A 3 24.54 40.88 -19.66
CA SER A 3 23.81 40.84 -18.38
C SER A 3 22.35 40.40 -18.51
N GLU A 4 21.67 40.78 -19.59
CA GLU A 4 20.26 40.47 -19.81
C GLU A 4 20.07 39.01 -20.22
N VAL A 5 20.98 38.45 -21.01
CA VAL A 5 20.98 37.01 -21.34
C VAL A 5 21.26 36.16 -20.09
N LEU A 6 22.15 36.61 -19.20
CA LEU A 6 22.36 35.97 -17.89
C LEU A 6 21.11 36.06 -17.01
N LEU A 7 20.45 37.21 -16.94
CA LEU A 7 19.19 37.35 -16.20
C LEU A 7 18.09 36.45 -16.78
N LEU A 8 17.96 36.40 -18.11
CA LEU A 8 17.00 35.54 -18.81
C LEU A 8 17.31 34.05 -18.56
N TYR A 9 18.59 33.67 -18.56
CA TYR A 9 19.01 32.31 -18.26
C TYR A 9 18.71 31.95 -16.79
N PHE A 10 18.96 32.85 -15.84
CA PHE A 10 18.60 32.65 -14.43
C PHE A 10 17.08 32.61 -14.21
N THR A 11 16.26 33.42 -14.89
CA THR A 11 14.80 33.32 -14.78
C THR A 11 14.27 32.06 -15.45
N ILE A 12 14.81 31.65 -16.60
CA ILE A 12 14.46 30.36 -17.24
C ILE A 12 14.87 29.18 -16.33
N LEU A 13 16.01 29.23 -15.65
CA LEU A 13 16.40 28.25 -14.63
C LEU A 13 15.49 28.28 -13.39
N GLN A 14 14.96 29.44 -12.99
CA GLN A 14 13.96 29.51 -11.92
C GLN A 14 12.60 28.91 -12.37
N PHE A 15 12.15 29.16 -13.60
CA PHE A 15 10.95 28.52 -14.15
C PHE A 15 11.14 27.01 -14.35
N ALA A 16 12.32 26.55 -14.76
CA ALA A 16 12.67 25.12 -14.82
C ALA A 16 12.71 24.47 -13.42
N ARG A 17 12.83 25.25 -12.35
CA ARG A 17 12.81 24.78 -10.94
C ARG A 17 11.41 24.80 -10.31
N ALA A 18 10.37 25.17 -11.08
CA ALA A 18 8.97 25.21 -10.63
C ALA A 18 8.20 23.90 -10.90
N GLY A 19 8.89 22.83 -11.32
CA GLY A 19 8.31 21.49 -11.48
C GLY A 19 8.18 20.74 -10.15
N PHE A 20 7.21 19.81 -10.08
CA PHE A 20 7.21 18.78 -9.04
C PHE A 20 8.48 17.91 -9.22
N PRO A 21 9.19 17.49 -8.15
CA PRO A 21 10.43 16.73 -8.28
C PRO A 21 10.26 15.46 -9.11
N GLU A 22 11.13 15.28 -10.10
CA GLU A 22 11.21 14.08 -10.93
C GLU A 22 11.74 12.89 -10.12
N ASP A 23 11.30 11.68 -10.48
CA ASP A 23 11.75 10.45 -9.84
C ASP A 23 13.23 10.21 -10.15
N SER A 24 14.07 10.05 -9.13
CA SER A 24 15.48 9.69 -9.34
C SER A 24 15.60 8.26 -9.89
N GLU A 25 16.55 8.02 -10.79
CA GLU A 25 16.96 6.69 -11.23
C GLU A 25 17.89 6.00 -10.22
N PRO A 26 17.84 4.66 -10.08
CA PRO A 26 18.75 3.92 -9.23
C PRO A 26 20.11 3.72 -9.89
N ILE A 27 21.18 3.66 -9.09
CA ILE A 27 22.53 3.31 -9.59
C ILE A 27 22.55 1.87 -10.17
N SER A 28 21.74 0.96 -9.62
CA SER A 28 21.69 -0.44 -10.06
C SER A 28 20.28 -1.03 -10.06
N ILE A 29 20.04 -2.00 -10.95
CA ILE A 29 18.76 -2.72 -11.04
C ILE A 29 19.00 -4.23 -10.99
N SER A 30 18.25 -4.92 -10.13
CA SER A 30 18.29 -6.38 -9.95
C SER A 30 16.94 -7.01 -10.33
N HIS A 31 16.89 -7.55 -11.55
CA HIS A 31 15.69 -8.20 -12.10
C HIS A 31 15.45 -9.59 -11.51
N GLY A 32 14.22 -10.09 -11.67
CA GLY A 32 13.77 -11.42 -11.18
C GLY A 32 14.69 -12.58 -11.60
N ASN A 33 15.29 -12.51 -12.78
CA ASN A 33 16.23 -13.53 -13.28
C ASN A 33 17.46 -13.72 -12.39
N TYR A 34 17.89 -12.67 -11.68
CA TYR A 34 19.01 -12.72 -10.73
C TYR A 34 18.52 -13.03 -9.30
N THR A 35 17.40 -12.42 -8.87
CA THR A 35 16.92 -12.57 -7.48
C THR A 35 16.23 -13.91 -7.21
N LYS A 36 15.79 -14.65 -8.24
CA LYS A 36 15.14 -15.97 -8.06
C LYS A 36 16.03 -17.03 -7.40
N GLN A 37 17.36 -16.86 -7.43
CA GLN A 37 18.31 -17.75 -6.76
C GLN A 37 18.30 -17.62 -5.22
N TYR A 38 17.72 -16.54 -4.68
CA TYR A 38 17.73 -16.29 -3.24
C TYR A 38 16.98 -17.37 -2.45
N PRO A 39 17.42 -17.71 -1.22
CA PRO A 39 16.74 -18.68 -0.38
C PRO A 39 15.30 -18.28 -0.06
N VAL A 40 14.37 -19.25 -0.17
CA VAL A 40 12.94 -19.03 0.09
C VAL A 40 12.40 -20.03 1.10
N PHE A 41 11.65 -19.53 2.07
CA PHE A 41 10.82 -20.29 2.99
C PHE A 41 9.42 -20.51 2.43
N VAL A 42 8.97 -21.76 2.34
CA VAL A 42 7.61 -22.14 1.89
C VAL A 42 6.87 -23.06 2.88
N GLY A 43 7.33 -23.16 4.14
CA GLY A 43 6.64 -23.92 5.19
C GLY A 43 7.01 -25.40 5.31
N HIS A 44 8.04 -25.87 4.61
CA HIS A 44 8.51 -27.25 4.66
C HIS A 44 9.45 -27.53 5.85
N LYS A 45 9.54 -28.81 6.22
CA LYS A 45 10.51 -29.38 7.18
C LYS A 45 11.61 -30.11 6.42
N PRO A 46 12.89 -30.15 6.87
CA PRO A 46 13.93 -30.90 6.18
C PRO A 46 13.55 -32.37 6.00
N GLY A 47 13.93 -32.96 4.86
CA GLY A 47 13.70 -34.37 4.55
C GLY A 47 12.28 -34.75 4.12
N ARG A 48 11.36 -33.79 3.93
CA ARG A 48 10.04 -34.05 3.32
C ARG A 48 9.89 -33.30 1.99
N ASN A 49 10.11 -34.01 0.88
CA ASN A 49 9.72 -33.56 -0.45
C ASN A 49 8.20 -33.68 -0.63
N SER A 50 7.44 -32.87 0.12
CA SER A 50 5.99 -32.77 -0.08
C SER A 50 5.73 -31.87 -1.28
N THR A 51 5.24 -32.44 -2.38
CA THR A 51 4.78 -31.68 -3.54
C THR A 51 3.50 -30.90 -3.24
N GLN A 52 2.75 -31.30 -2.21
CA GLN A 52 1.52 -30.65 -1.79
C GLN A 52 1.82 -29.45 -0.88
N ARG A 53 1.99 -28.27 -1.50
CA ARG A 53 2.00 -27.00 -0.79
C ARG A 53 0.58 -26.63 -0.33
N HIS A 54 0.48 -25.84 0.74
CA HIS A 54 -0.75 -25.16 1.13
C HIS A 54 -0.46 -23.67 1.32
N LYS A 55 -1.43 -22.82 0.97
CA LYS A 55 -1.34 -21.38 1.21
C LYS A 55 -1.11 -21.11 2.70
N MET A 56 0.02 -20.50 3.06
CA MET A 56 0.36 -20.23 4.46
C MET A 56 -0.45 -19.08 5.06
N ASP A 57 -0.81 -18.09 4.24
CA ASP A 57 -1.44 -16.84 4.67
C ASP A 57 -0.65 -16.16 5.80
N ILE A 58 0.65 -15.95 5.55
CA ILE A 58 1.55 -15.23 6.45
C ILE A 58 0.95 -13.85 6.78
N GLN A 59 1.00 -13.48 8.06
CA GLN A 59 0.46 -12.23 8.57
C GLN A 59 1.57 -11.23 8.92
N GLN A 60 2.65 -11.72 9.53
CA GLN A 60 3.81 -10.93 9.93
C GLN A 60 5.06 -11.81 10.13
N ILE A 61 6.22 -11.16 10.09
CA ILE A 61 7.51 -11.76 10.46
C ILE A 61 8.22 -10.87 11.49
N VAL A 62 8.90 -11.49 12.44
CA VAL A 62 9.67 -10.80 13.49
C VAL A 62 10.91 -11.61 13.85
N ILE A 63 12.04 -10.96 14.05
CA ILE A 63 13.25 -11.58 14.59
C ILE A 63 13.27 -11.33 16.09
N MET A 64 13.43 -12.40 16.87
CA MET A 64 13.67 -12.32 18.31
C MET A 64 14.92 -13.17 18.61
N ASN A 65 15.90 -12.58 19.29
CA ASN A 65 17.23 -13.14 19.50
C ASN A 65 17.90 -13.54 18.16
N ARG A 66 18.13 -14.84 17.90
CA ARG A 66 18.67 -15.38 16.64
C ARG A 66 17.65 -16.24 15.85
N THR A 67 16.36 -16.02 16.10
CA THR A 67 15.27 -16.80 15.51
C THR A 67 14.30 -15.89 14.77
N LEU A 68 14.03 -16.20 13.51
CA LEU A 68 12.96 -15.59 12.73
C LEU A 68 11.65 -16.34 13.01
N TYR A 69 10.65 -15.61 13.51
CA TYR A 69 9.31 -16.11 13.71
C TYR A 69 8.40 -15.66 12.57
N ILE A 70 7.63 -16.59 12.01
CA ILE A 70 6.73 -16.39 10.87
C ILE A 70 5.32 -16.73 11.34
N ALA A 71 4.53 -15.70 11.66
CA ALA A 71 3.16 -15.83 12.11
C ALA A 71 2.21 -15.90 10.91
N ALA A 72 1.36 -16.91 10.87
CA ALA A 72 0.57 -17.29 9.70
C ALA A 72 -0.84 -17.75 10.10
N ARG A 73 -1.58 -18.36 9.16
CA ARG A 73 -2.84 -19.04 9.47
C ARG A 73 -2.58 -20.36 10.21
N ASP A 74 -3.26 -20.52 11.34
CA ASP A 74 -3.24 -21.67 12.25
C ASP A 74 -1.87 -22.01 12.88
N HIS A 75 -0.81 -21.24 12.58
CA HIS A 75 0.58 -21.62 12.83
C HIS A 75 1.51 -20.44 13.14
N ILE A 76 2.57 -20.73 13.89
CA ILE A 76 3.81 -19.95 13.90
C ILE A 76 4.96 -20.90 13.54
N TYR A 77 5.77 -20.52 12.56
CA TYR A 77 6.99 -21.23 12.19
C TYR A 77 8.19 -20.49 12.73
N THR A 78 9.25 -21.21 13.08
CA THR A 78 10.54 -20.63 13.48
C THR A 78 11.64 -21.08 12.54
N VAL A 79 12.54 -20.17 12.21
CA VAL A 79 13.76 -20.44 11.44
C VAL A 79 14.94 -19.96 12.27
N GLU A 80 15.89 -20.86 12.53
CA GLU A 80 17.16 -20.53 13.16
C GLU A 80 18.06 -19.83 12.13
N LEU A 81 18.52 -18.64 12.46
CA LEU A 81 19.18 -17.77 11.49
C LEU A 81 20.63 -18.21 11.18
N GLU A 82 21.26 -18.98 12.06
CA GLU A 82 22.67 -19.40 11.93
C GLU A 82 22.86 -20.68 11.10
N THR A 83 21.79 -21.45 10.86
CA THR A 83 21.88 -22.79 10.24
C THR A 83 21.33 -22.85 8.81
N SER A 84 20.85 -21.73 8.26
CA SER A 84 20.19 -21.69 6.95
C SER A 84 21.12 -21.20 5.83
N HIS A 85 21.81 -22.15 5.18
CA HIS A 85 22.68 -21.91 4.01
C HIS A 85 22.21 -22.66 2.74
N THR A 86 20.96 -23.11 2.72
CA THR A 86 20.35 -23.88 1.62
C THR A 86 19.43 -23.03 0.74
N GLU A 87 19.24 -23.41 -0.53
CA GLU A 87 18.35 -22.71 -1.49
C GLU A 87 16.86 -22.67 -1.06
N GLU A 88 16.48 -23.57 -0.15
CA GLU A 88 15.20 -23.57 0.53
C GLU A 88 15.45 -23.36 2.03
N ILE A 89 14.65 -22.49 2.63
CA ILE A 89 14.67 -22.22 4.08
C ILE A 89 13.63 -23.14 4.71
N PHE A 90 14.04 -23.94 5.69
CA PHE A 90 13.17 -24.85 6.42
C PHE A 90 12.86 -24.35 7.83
N PHE A 91 11.72 -24.72 8.40
CA PHE A 91 11.44 -24.41 9.81
C PHE A 91 12.17 -25.38 10.75
N SER A 92 12.67 -24.89 11.88
CA SER A 92 13.19 -25.73 12.97
C SER A 92 12.05 -26.22 13.88
N LYS A 93 11.23 -25.28 14.40
CA LYS A 93 10.04 -25.59 15.23
C LYS A 93 8.76 -24.98 14.63
N LYS A 94 7.60 -25.56 14.96
CA LYS A 94 6.28 -25.11 14.49
C LYS A 94 5.22 -25.22 15.57
N LEU A 95 4.68 -24.08 15.99
CA LEU A 95 3.48 -23.97 16.81
C LEU A 95 2.23 -24.25 15.95
N THR A 96 1.24 -24.94 16.50
CA THR A 96 -0.06 -25.16 15.85
C THR A 96 -1.19 -24.76 16.78
N TRP A 97 -1.99 -23.79 16.37
CA TRP A 97 -3.16 -23.30 17.09
C TRP A 97 -4.29 -23.03 16.10
N LYS A 98 -5.09 -24.06 15.85
CA LYS A 98 -6.33 -23.98 15.05
C LYS A 98 -7.50 -23.52 15.92
N SER A 99 -8.48 -22.87 15.31
CA SER A 99 -9.80 -22.64 15.93
C SER A 99 -10.50 -23.95 16.26
N LYS A 100 -11.33 -23.93 17.31
CA LYS A 100 -12.24 -25.05 17.62
C LYS A 100 -13.34 -25.10 16.55
N GLN A 101 -13.84 -26.29 16.22
CA GLN A 101 -14.87 -26.44 15.19
C GLN A 101 -16.13 -25.60 15.51
N SER A 102 -16.50 -25.48 16.79
CA SER A 102 -17.59 -24.61 17.27
C SER A 102 -17.38 -23.11 16.95
N ASP A 103 -16.15 -22.61 17.01
CA ASP A 103 -15.83 -21.22 16.64
C ASP A 103 -15.94 -21.04 15.12
N VAL A 104 -15.43 -22.01 14.35
CA VAL A 104 -15.53 -22.03 12.88
C VAL A 104 -16.99 -22.07 12.42
N ASP A 105 -17.81 -22.93 13.01
CA ASP A 105 -19.24 -23.04 12.69
C ASP A 105 -19.97 -21.74 13.06
N THR A 106 -19.67 -21.16 14.22
CA THR A 106 -20.23 -19.86 14.64
C THR A 106 -19.82 -18.73 13.69
N CYS A 107 -18.59 -18.71 13.21
CA CYS A 107 -18.09 -17.77 12.21
C CYS A 107 -18.87 -17.88 10.89
N ARG A 108 -19.09 -19.11 10.41
CA ARG A 108 -19.84 -19.38 9.17
C ARG A 108 -21.34 -19.08 9.32
N MET A 109 -21.93 -19.37 10.47
CA MET A 109 -23.32 -18.98 10.78
C MET A 109 -23.52 -17.44 10.77
N LYS A 110 -22.47 -16.68 11.11
CA LYS A 110 -22.45 -15.21 10.98
C LYS A 110 -22.16 -14.70 9.55
N GLY A 111 -22.18 -15.59 8.54
CA GLY A 111 -22.07 -15.23 7.13
C GLY A 111 -20.66 -14.96 6.60
N LYS A 112 -19.60 -15.32 7.35
CA LYS A 112 -18.22 -15.17 6.89
C LYS A 112 -17.77 -16.31 5.97
N HIS A 113 -16.84 -16.02 5.06
CA HIS A 113 -16.35 -17.03 4.12
C HIS A 113 -15.51 -18.10 4.82
N LYS A 114 -15.50 -19.32 4.27
CA LYS A 114 -14.76 -20.47 4.82
C LYS A 114 -13.30 -20.11 5.10
N ASP A 115 -12.64 -19.48 4.13
CA ASP A 115 -11.21 -19.14 4.20
C ASP A 115 -10.91 -18.02 5.21
N GLU A 116 -11.92 -17.26 5.65
CA GLU A 116 -11.80 -16.23 6.69
C GLU A 116 -12.03 -16.81 8.10
N CYS A 117 -12.73 -17.93 8.21
CA CYS A 117 -13.05 -18.62 9.47
C CYS A 117 -11.92 -19.54 9.96
N HIS A 118 -10.71 -18.99 10.06
CA HIS A 118 -9.51 -19.65 10.59
C HIS A 118 -8.86 -18.81 11.71
N ASN A 119 -7.85 -19.37 12.39
CA ASN A 119 -7.08 -18.64 13.37
C ASN A 119 -5.84 -17.98 12.72
N PHE A 120 -5.93 -16.73 12.30
CA PHE A 120 -4.78 -15.99 11.77
C PHE A 120 -4.04 -15.33 12.93
N ILE A 121 -2.74 -15.61 13.08
CA ILE A 121 -1.93 -15.04 14.17
C ILE A 121 -1.58 -13.58 13.85
N LYS A 122 -2.11 -12.65 14.63
CA LYS A 122 -2.05 -11.18 14.38
C LYS A 122 -1.28 -10.42 15.45
N VAL A 123 -0.98 -11.04 16.59
CA VAL A 123 -0.07 -10.51 17.62
C VAL A 123 0.93 -11.62 17.97
N LEU A 124 2.21 -11.27 17.97
CA LEU A 124 3.31 -12.11 18.43
C LEU A 124 4.36 -11.18 19.07
N LEU A 125 4.50 -11.25 20.39
CA LEU A 125 5.39 -10.38 21.16
C LEU A 125 6.19 -11.22 22.16
N LYS A 126 7.43 -10.80 22.43
CA LYS A 126 8.17 -11.23 23.61
C LYS A 126 7.54 -10.55 24.84
N ARG A 127 7.14 -11.32 25.85
CA ARG A 127 6.62 -10.78 27.14
C ARG A 127 7.76 -10.56 28.12
N ASP A 128 8.63 -11.57 28.22
CA ASP A 128 9.80 -11.69 29.08
C ASP A 128 10.80 -12.62 28.38
N GLU A 129 11.91 -13.00 29.03
CA GLU A 129 12.97 -13.78 28.39
C GLU A 129 12.51 -15.15 27.87
N ASP A 130 11.57 -15.80 28.55
CA ASP A 130 11.14 -17.18 28.26
C ASP A 130 9.71 -17.28 27.70
N THR A 131 8.93 -16.20 27.70
CA THR A 131 7.50 -16.21 27.35
C THR A 131 7.16 -15.38 26.11
N LEU A 132 6.46 -16.02 25.17
CA LEU A 132 5.80 -15.38 24.04
C LEU A 132 4.33 -15.11 24.36
N PHE A 133 3.86 -13.90 24.06
CA PHE A 133 2.44 -13.56 24.04
C PHE A 133 1.93 -13.58 22.60
N VAL A 134 0.90 -14.39 22.36
CA VAL A 134 0.37 -14.67 21.02
C VAL A 134 -1.12 -14.44 20.99
N CYS A 135 -1.62 -13.68 20.02
CA CYS A 135 -3.05 -13.58 19.75
C CYS A 135 -3.37 -13.87 18.29
N GLY A 136 -4.53 -14.48 18.07
CA GLY A 136 -5.07 -14.72 16.74
C GLY A 136 -6.55 -14.39 16.62
N THR A 137 -7.01 -14.23 15.37
CA THR A 137 -8.40 -13.91 15.03
C THR A 137 -9.40 -14.97 15.49
N ASN A 138 -8.91 -16.22 15.64
CA ASN A 138 -9.65 -17.40 16.06
C ASN A 138 -11.08 -17.47 15.47
N ALA A 139 -11.19 -17.47 14.14
CA ALA A 139 -12.45 -17.48 13.40
C ALA A 139 -13.45 -16.39 13.87
N PHE A 140 -13.04 -15.12 13.85
CA PHE A 140 -13.83 -13.98 14.33
C PHE A 140 -14.29 -14.12 15.81
N ASN A 141 -13.46 -14.77 16.63
CA ASN A 141 -13.59 -14.82 18.09
C ASN A 141 -12.22 -14.62 18.75
N PRO A 142 -11.62 -13.41 18.68
CA PRO A 142 -10.22 -13.17 18.98
C PRO A 142 -9.82 -13.66 20.37
N SER A 143 -8.69 -14.35 20.43
CA SER A 143 -8.16 -14.99 21.64
C SER A 143 -6.65 -14.75 21.74
N CYS A 144 -6.13 -14.76 22.97
CA CYS A 144 -4.71 -14.60 23.28
C CYS A 144 -4.24 -15.69 24.26
N ARG A 145 -2.98 -16.10 24.14
CA ARG A 145 -2.35 -17.17 24.90
C ARG A 145 -0.89 -16.86 25.20
N TYR A 146 -0.36 -17.43 26.27
CA TYR A 146 1.07 -17.47 26.53
C TYR A 146 1.69 -18.80 26.09
N TYR A 147 2.88 -18.73 25.53
CA TYR A 147 3.66 -19.86 25.04
C TYR A 147 5.10 -19.76 25.53
N LYS A 148 5.75 -20.89 25.83
CA LYS A 148 7.20 -20.88 26.06
C LYS A 148 7.95 -20.56 24.77
N MET A 149 8.99 -19.74 24.86
CA MET A 149 9.78 -19.30 23.71
C MET A 149 10.69 -20.41 23.15
N ASP A 150 11.11 -21.35 23.99
CA ASP A 150 12.01 -22.45 23.65
C ASP A 150 11.29 -23.66 23.04
N THR A 151 10.21 -24.16 23.64
CA THR A 151 9.47 -25.34 23.17
C THR A 151 8.27 -25.01 22.28
N LEU A 152 7.79 -23.76 22.29
CA LEU A 152 6.50 -23.34 21.71
C LEU A 152 5.29 -24.08 22.31
N GLU A 153 5.41 -24.58 23.54
CA GLU A 153 4.32 -25.18 24.31
C GLU A 153 3.39 -24.12 24.92
N PHE A 154 2.10 -24.43 24.97
CA PHE A 154 1.08 -23.59 25.58
C PHE A 154 1.18 -23.63 27.11
N LEU A 155 1.00 -22.47 27.77
CA LEU A 155 1.08 -22.32 29.23
C LEU A 155 -0.29 -22.35 29.94
N ASP A 156 -1.28 -23.02 29.35
CA ASP A 156 -2.65 -23.26 29.86
C ASP A 156 -3.50 -22.02 30.28
N GLU A 157 -3.00 -20.80 30.10
CA GLU A 157 -3.77 -19.55 30.24
C GLU A 157 -4.24 -19.02 28.86
N GLU A 158 -5.54 -19.09 28.60
CA GLU A 158 -6.19 -18.44 27.46
C GLU A 158 -7.04 -17.24 27.93
N ILE A 159 -6.78 -16.07 27.36
CA ILE A 159 -7.47 -14.82 27.70
C ILE A 159 -8.15 -14.22 26.46
N SER A 160 -9.19 -13.42 26.67
CA SER A 160 -9.91 -12.77 25.55
C SER A 160 -9.00 -11.90 24.70
N GLY A 161 -9.07 -12.03 23.38
CA GLY A 161 -8.38 -11.16 22.43
C GLY A 161 -9.13 -9.87 22.08
N MET A 162 -10.33 -9.66 22.64
CA MET A 162 -11.10 -8.41 22.43
C MET A 162 -10.26 -7.18 22.77
N ALA A 163 -10.27 -6.17 21.90
CA ALA A 163 -9.44 -4.96 21.98
C ALA A 163 -7.90 -5.17 21.92
N ARG A 164 -7.42 -6.42 21.84
CA ARG A 164 -6.00 -6.80 21.75
C ARG A 164 -5.61 -7.31 20.35
N CYS A 165 -6.54 -8.00 19.70
CA CYS A 165 -6.37 -8.67 18.42
C CYS A 165 -7.62 -8.44 17.54
N PRO A 166 -7.48 -8.23 16.22
CA PRO A 166 -8.62 -8.01 15.34
C PRO A 166 -9.45 -9.28 15.13
N TYR A 167 -10.72 -9.09 14.77
CA TYR A 167 -11.64 -10.13 14.31
C TYR A 167 -11.32 -10.64 12.90
N ASP A 168 -10.97 -9.72 11.99
CA ASP A 168 -10.67 -9.98 10.59
C ASP A 168 -9.15 -9.96 10.36
N ALA A 169 -8.61 -10.96 9.66
CA ALA A 169 -7.19 -11.03 9.34
C ALA A 169 -6.71 -9.90 8.42
N LYS A 170 -7.61 -9.31 7.61
CA LYS A 170 -7.31 -8.19 6.71
C LYS A 170 -7.15 -6.86 7.43
N HIS A 171 -7.65 -6.74 8.66
CA HIS A 171 -7.47 -5.52 9.46
C HIS A 171 -6.01 -5.39 9.93
N ALA A 172 -5.55 -4.13 9.94
CA ALA A 172 -4.31 -3.78 10.63
C ALA A 172 -4.59 -3.63 12.12
N ASN A 173 -3.60 -3.96 12.92
CA ASN A 173 -3.60 -3.83 14.36
C ASN A 173 -2.20 -3.45 14.82
N VAL A 174 -2.13 -2.83 15.98
CA VAL A 174 -0.89 -2.54 16.70
C VAL A 174 -0.97 -3.23 18.05
N ALA A 175 0.14 -3.81 18.51
CA ALA A 175 0.28 -4.40 19.83
C ALA A 175 1.75 -4.23 20.28
N LEU A 176 1.96 -3.78 21.51
CA LEU A 176 3.28 -3.47 22.09
C LEU A 176 3.24 -3.73 23.60
N PHE A 177 4.30 -4.29 24.16
CA PHE A 177 4.50 -4.33 25.62
C PHE A 177 5.40 -3.18 26.06
N ALA A 178 5.01 -2.53 27.16
CA ALA A 178 5.84 -1.55 27.89
C ALA A 178 5.49 -1.63 29.38
N ASP A 179 6.50 -1.68 30.26
CA ASP A 179 6.34 -1.84 31.72
C ASP A 179 5.39 -2.99 32.13
N GLY A 180 5.45 -4.13 31.42
CA GLY A 180 4.57 -5.29 31.63
C GLY A 180 3.09 -5.09 31.20
N LYS A 181 2.73 -3.91 30.71
CA LYS A 181 1.38 -3.57 30.23
C LYS A 181 1.32 -3.75 28.70
N LEU A 182 0.24 -4.34 28.21
CA LEU A 182 -0.04 -4.47 26.78
C LEU A 182 -0.80 -3.24 26.29
N TYR A 183 -0.18 -2.51 25.38
CA TYR A 183 -0.78 -1.44 24.59
C TYR A 183 -1.23 -2.01 23.25
N SER A 184 -2.47 -1.75 22.85
CA SER A 184 -3.03 -2.30 21.61
C SER A 184 -3.95 -1.32 20.91
N ALA A 185 -4.01 -1.39 19.57
CA ALA A 185 -4.93 -0.61 18.76
C ALA A 185 -5.57 -1.48 17.68
N THR A 186 -6.89 -1.66 17.76
CA THR A 186 -7.69 -2.54 16.90
C THR A 186 -9.20 -2.23 17.08
N VAL A 187 -10.09 -3.15 16.71
CA VAL A 187 -11.54 -3.05 16.93
C VAL A 187 -12.01 -3.97 18.05
N THR A 188 -13.06 -3.58 18.78
CA THR A 188 -13.60 -4.40 19.89
C THR A 188 -14.77 -5.30 19.51
N ASP A 189 -15.36 -5.10 18.32
CA ASP A 189 -16.60 -5.75 17.90
C ASP A 189 -16.48 -6.44 16.53
N PHE A 190 -17.33 -7.42 16.30
CA PHE A 190 -17.40 -8.21 15.06
C PHE A 190 -17.71 -7.35 13.82
N LEU A 191 -18.46 -6.25 13.97
CA LEU A 191 -18.81 -5.33 12.88
C LEU A 191 -17.69 -4.30 12.61
N ALA A 192 -16.63 -4.29 13.42
CA ALA A 192 -15.48 -3.38 13.32
C ALA A 192 -15.84 -1.88 13.41
N ILE A 193 -16.87 -1.54 14.19
CA ILE A 193 -17.34 -0.16 14.37
C ILE A 193 -16.62 0.53 15.54
N ASP A 194 -16.38 -0.17 16.64
CA ASP A 194 -15.75 0.37 17.86
C ASP A 194 -14.23 0.15 17.82
N ALA A 195 -13.56 0.95 16.98
CA ALA A 195 -12.11 1.07 16.94
C ALA A 195 -11.57 1.78 18.18
N VAL A 196 -10.48 1.25 18.74
CA VAL A 196 -9.99 1.64 20.08
C VAL A 196 -8.46 1.68 20.12
N ILE A 197 -7.92 2.63 20.88
CA ILE A 197 -6.56 2.51 21.46
C ILE A 197 -6.74 2.12 22.93
N TYR A 198 -6.13 1.01 23.32
CA TYR A 198 -6.42 0.25 24.53
C TYR A 198 -5.15 -0.08 25.30
N ARG A 199 -5.25 -0.21 26.63
CA ARG A 199 -4.23 -0.82 27.48
C ARG A 199 -4.86 -1.82 28.44
N SER A 200 -4.17 -2.93 28.64
CA SER A 200 -4.53 -3.96 29.61
C SER A 200 -3.31 -4.76 30.04
N LEU A 201 -3.49 -5.69 30.99
CA LEU A 201 -2.40 -6.49 31.59
C LEU A 201 -1.41 -5.61 32.40
N GLY A 202 -0.54 -6.28 33.15
CA GLY A 202 0.27 -5.64 34.20
C GLY A 202 -0.58 -5.10 35.34
N ASP A 203 0.06 -4.40 36.28
CA ASP A 203 -0.58 -3.90 37.51
C ASP A 203 -1.38 -2.60 37.32
N GLY A 204 -1.61 -2.18 36.06
CA GLY A 204 -2.33 -0.98 35.70
C GLY A 204 -3.82 -1.22 35.40
N PRO A 205 -4.71 -0.22 35.61
CA PRO A 205 -6.10 -0.33 35.19
C PRO A 205 -6.20 -0.44 33.67
N THR A 206 -7.24 -1.11 33.21
CA THR A 206 -7.59 -1.15 31.79
C THR A 206 -8.09 0.22 31.34
N LEU A 207 -7.50 0.77 30.27
CA LEU A 207 -7.83 2.09 29.75
C LEU A 207 -8.18 2.01 28.27
N ARG A 208 -9.15 2.80 27.83
CA ARG A 208 -9.58 2.89 26.43
C ARG A 208 -9.81 4.32 25.98
N THR A 209 -9.75 4.54 24.67
CA THR A 209 -10.32 5.75 24.05
C THR A 209 -11.84 5.79 24.22
N VAL A 210 -12.39 7.02 24.26
CA VAL A 210 -13.84 7.24 24.40
C VAL A 210 -14.59 6.57 23.24
N LYS A 211 -15.56 5.73 23.59
CA LYS A 211 -16.35 4.95 22.63
C LYS A 211 -17.30 5.87 21.84
N TYR A 212 -17.35 5.68 20.53
CA TYR A 212 -18.16 6.45 19.57
C TYR A 212 -17.90 7.97 19.52
N ASP A 213 -16.78 8.47 20.06
CA ASP A 213 -16.39 9.87 19.92
C ASP A 213 -15.44 10.07 18.71
N SER A 214 -15.98 10.65 17.64
CA SER A 214 -15.21 10.91 16.42
C SER A 214 -14.11 11.99 16.57
N LYS A 215 -14.13 12.81 17.63
CA LYS A 215 -12.99 13.70 17.93
C LYS A 215 -11.79 12.88 18.37
N TRP A 216 -12.01 11.77 19.07
CA TRP A 216 -10.96 10.87 19.53
C TRP A 216 -10.41 10.00 18.39
N LEU A 217 -11.28 9.24 17.71
CA LEU A 217 -10.91 8.38 16.58
C LEU A 217 -12.04 8.36 15.55
N LYS A 218 -11.75 8.64 14.27
CA LYS A 218 -12.77 8.61 13.19
C LYS A 218 -12.37 7.69 12.03
N GLU A 219 -12.89 6.46 12.04
CA GLU A 219 -12.52 5.39 11.10
C GLU A 219 -10.98 5.22 10.98
N PRO A 220 -10.26 4.93 12.07
CA PRO A 220 -8.80 4.83 12.05
C PRO A 220 -8.32 3.53 11.38
N TYR A 221 -7.17 3.62 10.70
CA TYR A 221 -6.34 2.48 10.32
C TYR A 221 -5.01 2.61 11.06
N PHE A 222 -4.79 1.71 12.03
CA PHE A 222 -3.58 1.70 12.85
C PHE A 222 -2.38 1.16 12.06
N VAL A 223 -1.20 1.76 12.27
CA VAL A 223 0.01 1.46 11.48
C VAL A 223 1.16 0.98 12.35
N HIS A 224 1.49 1.70 13.43
CA HIS A 224 2.59 1.32 14.35
C HIS A 224 2.39 1.92 15.75
N ALA A 225 3.17 1.48 16.73
CA ALA A 225 3.40 2.23 17.96
C ALA A 225 4.82 2.01 18.47
N VAL A 226 5.36 3.02 19.17
CA VAL A 226 6.69 2.96 19.79
C VAL A 226 6.62 3.36 21.26
N ASP A 227 7.49 2.74 22.05
CA ASP A 227 7.82 3.17 23.41
C ASP A 227 8.91 4.24 23.33
N TYR A 228 8.69 5.42 23.91
CA TYR A 228 9.74 6.44 24.02
C TYR A 228 9.53 7.35 25.24
N GLY A 229 10.47 7.30 26.19
CA GLY A 229 10.40 8.06 27.44
C GLY A 229 9.24 7.64 28.34
N ASP A 230 8.49 8.60 28.87
CA ASP A 230 7.30 8.38 29.71
C ASP A 230 6.03 8.08 28.90
N LEU A 231 6.13 8.04 27.57
CA LEU A 231 5.00 8.02 26.63
C LEU A 231 5.03 6.77 25.73
N ILE A 232 3.85 6.37 25.28
CA ILE A 232 3.68 5.49 24.11
C ILE A 232 3.10 6.34 22.97
N TYR A 233 3.74 6.29 21.81
CA TYR A 233 3.28 7.00 20.62
C TYR A 233 2.64 6.04 19.62
N PHE A 234 1.38 6.30 19.24
CA PHE A 234 0.63 5.53 18.26
C PHE A 234 0.58 6.26 16.91
N PHE A 235 0.94 5.55 15.84
CA PHE A 235 0.92 6.03 14.47
C PHE A 235 -0.22 5.38 13.69
N TYR A 236 -1.07 6.21 13.08
CA TYR A 236 -2.24 5.75 12.34
C TYR A 236 -2.68 6.78 11.29
N ARG A 237 -3.72 6.45 10.53
CA ARG A 237 -4.43 7.41 9.68
C ARG A 237 -5.93 7.34 9.93
N GLU A 238 -6.63 8.45 9.85
CA GLU A 238 -8.08 8.53 10.13
C GLU A 238 -8.74 9.60 9.24
N ILE A 239 -10.07 9.71 9.29
CA ILE A 239 -10.76 10.83 8.65
C ILE A 239 -10.54 12.12 9.44
N ALA A 240 -10.05 13.15 8.75
CA ALA A 240 -9.78 14.47 9.31
C ALA A 240 -11.08 15.20 9.69
N VAL A 241 -11.41 15.23 10.98
CA VAL A 241 -12.56 16.00 11.50
C VAL A 241 -12.44 17.49 11.22
N GLU A 242 -11.21 18.00 11.16
CA GLU A 242 -10.88 19.39 10.85
C GLU A 242 -11.10 19.78 9.38
N TYR A 243 -11.37 18.83 8.49
CA TYR A 243 -11.61 19.04 7.05
C TYR A 243 -12.99 18.57 6.57
N ASN A 244 -13.89 18.14 7.48
CA ASN A 244 -15.22 17.60 7.12
C ASN A 244 -16.04 18.52 6.18
N SER A 245 -15.90 19.85 6.30
CA SER A 245 -16.61 20.85 5.48
C SER A 245 -16.21 20.84 4.00
N MET A 246 -15.06 20.26 3.66
CA MET A 246 -14.55 20.09 2.29
C MET A 246 -14.61 18.64 1.80
N GLY A 247 -15.21 17.73 2.57
CA GLY A 247 -15.39 16.31 2.23
C GLY A 247 -14.59 15.33 3.10
N LYS A 248 -14.64 14.03 2.74
CA LYS A 248 -13.94 12.95 3.46
C LYS A 248 -12.45 12.93 3.09
N VAL A 249 -11.64 13.71 3.80
CA VAL A 249 -10.17 13.69 3.71
C VAL A 249 -9.60 12.76 4.79
N VAL A 250 -8.61 11.94 4.43
CA VAL A 250 -7.85 11.12 5.39
C VAL A 250 -6.56 11.86 5.75
N PHE A 251 -6.20 11.93 7.03
CA PHE A 251 -4.92 12.47 7.51
C PHE A 251 -4.11 11.43 8.30
N PRO A 252 -2.77 11.51 8.25
CA PRO A 252 -1.89 10.73 9.09
C PRO A 252 -1.74 11.39 10.46
N ARG A 253 -1.65 10.56 11.50
CA ARG A 253 -1.61 10.96 12.91
C ARG A 253 -0.46 10.31 13.65
N VAL A 254 0.09 11.07 14.59
CA VAL A 254 0.75 10.53 15.78
C VAL A 254 -0.09 10.92 17.00
N ALA A 255 -0.25 10.01 17.96
CA ALA A 255 -0.92 10.27 19.23
C ALA A 255 -0.08 9.78 20.40
N GLN A 256 -0.12 10.48 21.53
CA GLN A 256 0.59 10.10 22.75
C GLN A 256 -0.37 9.59 23.84
N VAL A 257 0.12 8.72 24.72
CA VAL A 257 -0.46 8.41 26.04
C VAL A 257 0.65 8.21 27.08
N CYS A 258 0.41 8.58 28.32
CA CYS A 258 1.33 8.39 29.43
C CYS A 258 1.37 6.92 29.90
N LYS A 259 2.57 6.39 30.12
CA LYS A 259 2.76 5.03 30.65
C LYS A 259 2.14 4.82 32.04
N ASN A 260 2.15 5.88 32.85
CA ASN A 260 1.61 5.93 34.21
C ASN A 260 0.15 6.40 34.29
N ASP A 261 -0.57 6.57 33.18
CA ASP A 261 -2.00 6.93 33.20
C ASP A 261 -2.81 5.88 33.96
N MET A 262 -3.65 6.31 34.90
CA MET A 262 -4.49 5.48 35.76
C MET A 262 -5.99 5.66 35.45
N GLY A 263 -6.34 6.44 34.42
CA GLY A 263 -7.70 6.85 34.13
C GLY A 263 -8.13 8.09 34.91
N GLY A 264 -9.28 8.65 34.56
CA GLY A 264 -9.81 9.88 35.14
C GLY A 264 -10.50 9.69 36.49
N SER A 265 -11.09 10.78 36.98
CA SER A 265 -11.88 10.80 38.21
C SER A 265 -13.18 9.98 38.06
N GLN A 266 -13.86 9.70 39.18
CA GLN A 266 -15.19 9.06 39.17
C GLN A 266 -16.26 9.86 38.38
N ARG A 267 -15.98 11.14 38.07
CA ARG A 267 -16.91 12.04 37.37
C ARG A 267 -16.58 12.17 35.89
N VAL A 268 -15.30 12.07 35.50
CA VAL A 268 -14.82 12.38 34.15
C VAL A 268 -13.70 11.42 33.74
N LEU A 269 -13.85 10.79 32.57
CA LEU A 269 -12.87 9.85 32.00
C LEU A 269 -12.53 8.62 32.87
N GLU A 270 -13.45 8.16 33.73
CA GLU A 270 -13.27 6.89 34.46
C GLU A 270 -12.99 5.74 33.48
N LYS A 271 -11.90 4.99 33.70
CA LYS A 271 -11.42 3.89 32.82
C LYS A 271 -11.10 4.33 31.36
N GLN A 272 -10.92 5.63 31.13
CA GLN A 272 -10.56 6.22 29.84
C GLN A 272 -9.25 7.00 29.98
N TRP A 273 -8.50 7.14 28.88
CA TRP A 273 -7.22 7.85 28.90
C TRP A 273 -7.39 9.31 29.37
N THR A 274 -6.47 9.77 30.21
CA THR A 274 -6.38 11.18 30.67
C THR A 274 -5.23 11.95 29.99
N SER A 275 -4.44 11.24 29.21
CA SER A 275 -3.24 11.73 28.52
C SER A 275 -3.32 11.67 26.99
N PHE A 276 -4.43 11.17 26.43
CA PHE A 276 -4.59 10.99 24.98
C PHE A 276 -4.69 12.33 24.23
N LEU A 277 -3.65 12.60 23.42
CA LEU A 277 -3.62 13.71 22.46
C LEU A 277 -3.14 13.19 21.10
N LYS A 278 -3.58 13.81 20.00
CA LYS A 278 -3.15 13.50 18.64
C LYS A 278 -2.80 14.75 17.83
N ALA A 279 -1.84 14.63 16.93
CA ALA A 279 -1.41 15.66 16.00
C ALA A 279 -1.38 15.12 14.56
N ARG A 280 -1.45 16.02 13.57
CA ARG A 280 -1.23 15.66 12.15
C ARG A 280 0.27 15.46 11.90
N LEU A 281 0.65 14.46 11.10
CA LEU A 281 2.00 14.35 10.57
C LEU A 281 2.11 15.10 9.22
N ASN A 282 3.14 15.94 9.06
CA ASN A 282 3.36 16.68 7.82
C ASN A 282 4.42 16.00 6.92
N CYS A 283 3.96 15.22 5.92
CA CYS A 283 4.79 14.79 4.80
C CYS A 283 4.30 15.48 3.51
N SER A 284 5.02 16.51 3.07
CA SER A 284 4.64 17.28 1.88
C SER A 284 5.83 17.79 1.08
N VAL A 285 5.66 17.92 -0.23
CA VAL A 285 6.58 18.71 -1.07
C VAL A 285 6.17 20.19 -0.97
N PRO A 286 7.08 21.09 -0.57
CA PRO A 286 6.79 22.53 -0.50
C PRO A 286 6.72 23.16 -1.91
N GLY A 287 5.90 24.20 -2.03
CA GLY A 287 5.67 24.99 -3.25
C GLY A 287 4.57 26.03 -3.00
N ASP A 288 4.12 26.73 -4.06
CA ASP A 288 3.03 27.74 -3.98
C ASP A 288 1.76 27.20 -3.31
N SER A 289 1.52 25.89 -3.45
CA SER A 289 0.63 25.12 -2.60
C SER A 289 1.30 23.79 -2.27
N HIS A 290 1.28 23.40 -0.99
CA HIS A 290 1.96 22.19 -0.53
C HIS A 290 1.24 20.94 -1.04
N PHE A 291 2.00 20.00 -1.61
CA PHE A 291 1.47 18.69 -2.02
C PHE A 291 1.67 17.67 -0.91
N TYR A 292 0.59 17.21 -0.28
CA TYR A 292 0.64 16.31 0.89
C TYR A 292 0.46 14.84 0.55
N PHE A 293 1.32 13.98 1.10
CA PHE A 293 1.16 12.52 1.11
C PHE A 293 0.48 12.10 2.42
N ASN A 294 -0.85 11.94 2.40
CA ASN A 294 -1.62 11.75 3.63
C ASN A 294 -1.88 10.28 4.02
N ILE A 295 -1.69 9.30 3.12
CA ILE A 295 -1.99 7.89 3.43
C ILE A 295 -0.73 7.21 3.99
N LEU A 296 -0.51 7.35 5.29
CA LEU A 296 0.56 6.64 6.03
C LEU A 296 0.47 5.12 5.82
N GLN A 297 1.58 4.44 5.50
CA GLN A 297 1.62 3.00 5.19
C GLN A 297 2.40 2.18 6.22
N ALA A 298 3.58 2.66 6.66
CA ALA A 298 4.40 2.06 7.72
C ALA A 298 5.19 3.15 8.45
N VAL A 299 5.66 2.81 9.67
CA VAL A 299 6.60 3.61 10.47
C VAL A 299 7.63 2.64 11.04
N THR A 300 8.87 3.08 11.23
CA THR A 300 9.90 2.32 11.95
C THR A 300 9.68 2.37 13.46
N ASP A 301 10.38 1.51 14.20
CA ASP A 301 10.72 1.82 15.60
C ASP A 301 11.59 3.08 15.68
N VAL A 302 11.81 3.60 16.89
CA VAL A 302 12.73 4.71 17.11
C VAL A 302 14.15 4.27 16.76
N ILE A 303 14.79 4.98 15.83
CA ILE A 303 16.16 4.71 15.40
C ILE A 303 17.05 5.92 15.66
N HIS A 304 18.30 5.64 16.03
CA HIS A 304 19.29 6.67 16.32
C HIS A 304 20.12 7.00 15.08
N ILE A 305 20.06 8.24 14.62
CA ILE A 305 20.82 8.75 13.46
C ILE A 305 21.51 10.06 13.87
N ASN A 306 22.85 10.08 13.85
CA ASN A 306 23.69 11.26 14.11
C ASN A 306 23.34 12.05 15.39
N GLY A 307 23.09 11.38 16.51
CA GLY A 307 22.75 12.05 17.77
C GLY A 307 21.27 12.40 17.92
N ARG A 308 20.40 11.99 16.99
CA ARG A 308 18.95 12.22 17.03
C ARG A 308 18.18 10.89 17.04
N ASP A 309 17.12 10.86 17.83
CA ASP A 309 16.15 9.78 17.85
C ASP A 309 15.02 10.13 16.90
N VAL A 310 14.85 9.34 15.84
CA VAL A 310 13.90 9.62 14.76
C VAL A 310 13.06 8.39 14.43
N VAL A 311 11.91 8.63 13.81
CA VAL A 311 11.14 7.59 13.10
C VAL A 311 11.05 7.92 11.63
N LEU A 312 11.20 6.92 10.76
CA LEU A 312 10.95 7.05 9.32
C LEU A 312 9.61 6.44 8.99
N ALA A 313 8.85 7.14 8.13
CA ALA A 313 7.50 6.75 7.78
C ALA A 313 7.26 6.85 6.27
N THR A 314 6.58 5.84 5.72
CA THR A 314 6.16 5.77 4.32
C THR A 314 4.74 6.30 4.17
N PHE A 315 4.51 7.11 3.16
CA PHE A 315 3.21 7.71 2.85
C PHE A 315 2.89 7.52 1.38
N SER A 316 1.61 7.54 1.03
CA SER A 316 1.14 7.59 -0.35
C SER A 316 -0.01 8.57 -0.56
N THR A 317 -0.30 8.82 -1.84
CA THR A 317 -1.50 9.53 -2.27
C THR A 317 -2.76 8.65 -2.11
N PRO A 318 -3.97 9.25 -1.97
CA PRO A 318 -5.23 8.52 -1.91
C PRO A 318 -5.39 7.47 -3.02
N TYR A 319 -6.04 6.35 -2.72
CA TYR A 319 -6.18 5.22 -3.66
C TYR A 319 -6.91 5.59 -4.96
N ASN A 320 -7.79 6.59 -4.91
CA ASN A 320 -8.56 7.15 -6.03
C ASN A 320 -7.89 8.36 -6.70
N SER A 321 -6.57 8.54 -6.54
CA SER A 321 -5.80 9.63 -7.13
C SER A 321 -4.59 9.11 -7.91
N ILE A 322 -3.84 10.01 -8.56
CA ILE A 322 -2.58 9.65 -9.24
C ILE A 322 -1.64 9.02 -8.21
N PRO A 323 -1.12 7.79 -8.44
CA PRO A 323 -0.24 7.12 -7.49
C PRO A 323 1.04 7.92 -7.25
N GLY A 324 1.36 8.15 -5.99
CA GLY A 324 2.64 8.68 -5.56
C GLY A 324 2.94 8.20 -4.15
N SER A 325 4.22 8.04 -3.84
CA SER A 325 4.71 7.63 -2.53
C SER A 325 5.88 8.50 -2.08
N ALA A 326 6.00 8.69 -0.77
CA ALA A 326 7.00 9.52 -0.12
C ALA A 326 7.53 8.86 1.14
N VAL A 327 8.77 9.15 1.52
CA VAL A 327 9.36 8.79 2.81
C VAL A 327 9.70 10.07 3.56
N CYS A 328 9.17 10.24 4.77
CA CYS A 328 9.50 11.36 5.66
C CYS A 328 10.08 10.84 6.98
N ALA A 329 11.10 11.52 7.51
CA ALA A 329 11.60 11.31 8.87
C ALA A 329 11.04 12.38 9.81
N TYR A 330 10.74 11.98 11.04
CA TYR A 330 10.28 12.86 12.12
C TYR A 330 11.20 12.68 13.33
N ASP A 331 11.63 13.79 13.92
CA ASP A 331 12.39 13.78 15.16
C ASP A 331 11.44 13.53 16.34
N MET A 332 11.84 12.70 17.30
CA MET A 332 11.04 12.47 18.50
C MET A 332 10.90 13.73 19.36
N ALA A 333 11.88 14.65 19.32
CA ALA A 333 11.77 15.96 19.95
C ALA A 333 10.73 16.86 19.27
N ASP A 334 10.66 16.85 17.94
CA ASP A 334 9.65 17.61 17.18
C ASP A 334 8.24 17.06 17.46
N ILE A 335 8.08 15.72 17.51
CA ILE A 335 6.82 15.06 17.90
C ILE A 335 6.40 15.51 19.31
N ALA A 336 7.31 15.46 20.29
CA ALA A 336 7.02 15.89 21.66
C ALA A 336 6.66 17.39 21.74
N SER A 337 7.34 18.24 20.96
CA SER A 337 7.11 19.69 20.96
C SER A 337 5.68 20.08 20.58
N VAL A 338 5.07 19.40 19.59
CA VAL A 338 3.70 19.68 19.14
C VAL A 338 2.66 19.43 20.23
N PHE A 339 2.89 18.47 21.13
CA PHE A 339 2.01 18.24 22.27
C PHE A 339 2.13 19.30 23.38
N THR A 340 3.17 20.14 23.33
CA THR A 340 3.29 21.35 24.17
C THR A 340 2.63 22.60 23.55
N GLY A 341 2.35 22.57 22.24
CA GLY A 341 1.71 23.66 21.49
C GLY A 341 0.21 23.85 21.78
N ARG A 342 -0.48 24.63 20.94
CA ARG A 342 -1.90 24.95 21.17
C ARG A 342 -2.82 23.78 20.79
N PHE A 343 -3.92 23.64 21.52
CA PHE A 343 -5.00 22.72 21.18
C PHE A 343 -5.88 23.27 20.06
N LYS A 344 -6.58 22.39 19.33
CA LYS A 344 -7.55 22.77 18.29
C LYS A 344 -8.97 22.62 18.82
N GLU A 345 -9.79 23.66 18.63
CA GLU A 345 -11.22 23.65 18.95
C GLU A 345 -12.08 23.90 17.71
N GLN A 346 -13.36 23.56 17.84
CA GLN A 346 -14.42 23.98 16.93
C GLN A 346 -15.49 24.66 17.79
N LYS A 347 -15.68 25.98 17.66
CA LYS A 347 -16.50 26.79 18.58
C LYS A 347 -17.99 26.49 18.50
N SER A 348 -18.46 26.14 17.30
CA SER A 348 -19.78 25.60 16.99
C SER A 348 -19.64 24.50 15.91
N PRO A 349 -20.64 23.60 15.74
CA PRO A 349 -20.56 22.50 14.78
C PRO A 349 -20.26 22.91 13.33
N ASP A 350 -20.66 24.12 12.94
CA ASP A 350 -20.49 24.67 11.58
C ASP A 350 -19.28 25.61 11.45
N SER A 351 -18.65 26.00 12.57
CA SER A 351 -17.48 26.89 12.55
C SER A 351 -16.22 26.20 12.02
N THR A 352 -15.28 27.00 11.52
CA THR A 352 -13.93 26.54 11.21
C THR A 352 -13.19 26.15 12.49
N TRP A 353 -12.25 25.21 12.36
CA TRP A 353 -11.39 24.81 13.48
C TRP A 353 -10.34 25.88 13.74
N THR A 354 -10.19 26.31 14.99
CA THR A 354 -9.28 27.38 15.41
C THR A 354 -8.40 26.94 16.59
N PRO A 355 -7.20 27.52 16.77
CA PRO A 355 -6.42 27.33 17.98
C PRO A 355 -7.16 27.82 19.23
N VAL A 356 -7.04 27.07 20.31
CA VAL A 356 -7.40 27.51 21.66
C VAL A 356 -6.32 28.47 22.18
N PRO A 357 -6.66 29.68 22.64
CA PRO A 357 -5.75 30.56 23.37
C PRO A 357 -5.34 29.95 24.72
N ASP A 358 -4.07 30.09 25.09
CA ASP A 358 -3.50 29.42 26.26
C ASP A 358 -4.14 29.88 27.59
N GLU A 359 -4.75 31.07 27.63
CA GLU A 359 -5.48 31.56 28.80
C GLU A 359 -6.74 30.74 29.13
N ARG A 360 -7.23 29.94 28.18
CA ARG A 360 -8.36 29.00 28.38
C ARG A 360 -7.92 27.55 28.62
N VAL A 361 -6.62 27.27 28.63
CA VAL A 361 -6.10 25.94 28.94
C VAL A 361 -6.03 25.79 30.46
N PRO A 362 -6.67 24.77 31.05
CA PRO A 362 -6.69 24.58 32.51
C PRO A 362 -5.32 24.15 33.06
N LYS A 363 -5.20 24.16 34.40
CA LYS A 363 -3.99 23.76 35.12
C LYS A 363 -4.31 22.61 36.10
N PRO A 364 -3.55 21.50 36.10
CA PRO A 364 -2.36 21.21 35.30
C PRO A 364 -2.66 21.11 33.79
N ARG A 365 -1.65 21.28 32.94
CA ARG A 365 -1.85 21.28 31.49
C ARG A 365 -2.37 19.89 31.04
N PRO A 366 -3.49 19.84 30.29
CA PRO A 366 -3.99 18.61 29.66
C PRO A 366 -2.91 17.85 28.88
N GLY A 367 -2.81 16.54 29.08
CA GLY A 367 -1.87 15.66 28.38
C GLY A 367 -0.49 15.50 29.04
N CYS A 368 -0.14 16.29 30.06
CA CYS A 368 1.09 16.09 30.83
C CYS A 368 0.95 14.89 31.79
N CYS A 369 1.99 14.05 31.89
CA CYS A 369 1.99 12.90 32.79
C CYS A 369 2.08 13.32 34.27
N THR A 370 1.32 12.65 35.14
CA THR A 370 1.32 12.89 36.59
C THR A 370 2.68 12.53 37.20
N GLY A 371 3.11 13.27 38.23
CA GLY A 371 4.43 13.10 38.85
C GLY A 371 5.63 13.60 38.02
N SER A 372 5.41 14.16 36.82
CA SER A 372 6.44 14.88 36.07
C SER A 372 6.73 16.25 36.69
N ALA A 373 7.86 16.88 36.32
CA ALA A 373 8.28 18.20 36.83
C ALA A 373 7.24 19.33 36.61
N THR A 374 6.30 19.17 35.67
CA THR A 374 5.20 20.14 35.45
C THR A 374 3.94 19.82 36.25
N VAL A 375 3.82 18.61 36.82
CA VAL A 375 2.64 18.08 37.52
C VAL A 375 3.05 17.31 38.80
N GLU A 376 4.09 17.77 39.50
CA GLU A 376 4.71 17.06 40.63
C GLU A 376 3.74 16.76 41.79
N LYS A 377 2.77 17.66 42.01
CA LYS A 377 1.83 17.58 43.14
C LYS A 377 0.75 16.51 42.99
N ILE A 378 0.54 15.98 41.80
CA ILE A 378 -0.52 15.00 41.52
C ILE A 378 0.17 13.71 41.09
N THR A 379 0.01 12.66 41.88
CA THR A 379 0.76 11.41 41.70
C THR A 379 0.03 10.41 40.79
N LYS A 380 -1.30 10.52 40.69
CA LYS A 380 -2.15 9.63 39.90
C LYS A 380 -3.18 10.44 39.09
N SER A 381 -3.47 10.02 37.87
CA SER A 381 -4.37 10.76 36.98
C SER A 381 -5.83 10.84 37.44
N ASN A 382 -6.26 9.95 38.34
CA ASN A 382 -7.61 9.97 38.91
C ASN A 382 -7.82 11.11 39.92
N GLU A 383 -6.74 11.75 40.38
CA GLU A 383 -6.72 12.96 41.20
C GLU A 383 -6.73 14.24 40.35
N LEU A 384 -6.70 14.14 39.01
CA LEU A 384 -6.73 15.32 38.14
C LEU A 384 -8.06 16.11 38.28
N PRO A 385 -7.99 17.44 38.31
CA PRO A 385 -9.16 18.32 38.29
C PRO A 385 -10.11 18.05 37.11
N ASP A 386 -11.42 18.15 37.37
CA ASP A 386 -12.47 17.90 36.39
C ASP A 386 -12.43 18.86 35.19
N ASP A 387 -11.92 20.08 35.34
CA ASP A 387 -11.76 21.04 34.24
C ASP A 387 -10.69 20.55 33.24
N THR A 388 -9.57 20.05 33.75
CA THR A 388 -8.47 19.42 32.98
C THR A 388 -8.96 18.18 32.25
N LEU A 389 -9.72 17.31 32.94
CA LEU A 389 -10.28 16.08 32.36
C LEU A 389 -11.38 16.37 31.31
N ASN A 390 -12.26 17.35 31.55
CA ASN A 390 -13.27 17.74 30.56
C ASN A 390 -12.65 18.44 29.35
N PHE A 391 -11.57 19.23 29.56
CA PHE A 391 -10.84 19.85 28.47
C PHE A 391 -10.20 18.80 27.56
N ILE A 392 -9.40 17.85 28.09
CA ILE A 392 -8.75 16.84 27.23
C ILE A 392 -9.77 15.96 26.51
N LYS A 393 -10.88 15.62 27.19
CA LYS A 393 -11.99 14.86 26.60
C LYS A 393 -12.58 15.53 25.35
N THR A 394 -12.59 16.87 25.32
CA THR A 394 -13.22 17.65 24.24
C THR A 394 -12.24 18.23 23.22
N HIS A 395 -10.94 18.25 23.54
CA HIS A 395 -9.83 18.78 22.74
C HIS A 395 -8.66 17.79 22.56
N PRO A 396 -8.89 16.56 22.06
CA PRO A 396 -7.82 15.58 21.85
C PRO A 396 -6.89 15.93 20.67
N LEU A 397 -7.20 16.93 19.85
CA LEU A 397 -6.46 17.29 18.62
C LEU A 397 -5.61 18.56 18.84
N MET A 398 -4.32 18.49 18.51
CA MET A 398 -3.42 19.66 18.49
C MET A 398 -3.66 20.53 17.24
N ASP A 399 -3.40 21.83 17.35
CA ASP A 399 -3.57 22.78 16.24
C ASP A 399 -2.51 22.56 15.15
N GLU A 400 -1.27 22.35 15.58
CA GLU A 400 -0.07 22.19 14.77
C GLU A 400 0.08 20.77 14.17
N ALA A 401 0.87 20.69 13.11
CA ALA A 401 1.27 19.43 12.48
C ALA A 401 2.77 19.22 12.70
N VAL A 402 3.18 18.00 13.03
CA VAL A 402 4.59 17.65 13.24
C VAL A 402 5.36 17.83 11.92
N PRO A 403 6.41 18.69 11.88
CA PRO A 403 7.25 18.86 10.70
C PRO A 403 8.11 17.62 10.45
N SER A 404 8.47 17.37 9.18
CA SER A 404 9.55 16.43 8.88
C SER A 404 10.92 17.10 9.06
N VAL A 405 11.97 16.31 9.35
CA VAL A 405 13.34 16.79 9.69
C VAL A 405 13.94 17.78 8.67
N ILE A 406 13.45 17.78 7.42
CA ILE A 406 13.88 18.72 6.35
C ILE A 406 12.72 19.49 5.69
N ASN A 407 11.51 19.46 6.28
CA ASN A 407 10.27 20.03 5.73
C ASN A 407 9.93 19.59 4.28
N ARG A 408 10.45 18.43 3.88
CA ARG A 408 10.16 17.72 2.62
C ARG A 408 10.36 16.20 2.82
N PRO A 409 10.00 15.35 1.85
CA PRO A 409 10.36 13.93 1.86
C PRO A 409 11.86 13.72 1.65
N LEU A 410 12.40 12.67 2.26
CA LEU A 410 13.74 12.14 1.99
C LEU A 410 13.81 11.39 0.66
N PHE A 411 12.70 10.75 0.26
CA PHE A 411 12.62 9.94 -0.95
C PHE A 411 11.21 10.05 -1.56
N LEU A 412 11.12 9.98 -2.89
CA LEU A 412 9.90 10.14 -3.69
C LEU A 412 9.84 9.08 -4.81
N ARG A 413 8.64 8.57 -5.07
CA ARG A 413 8.30 7.86 -6.33
C ARG A 413 6.89 8.23 -6.77
N THR A 414 6.76 8.73 -7.99
CA THR A 414 5.53 9.29 -8.58
C THR A 414 5.27 8.81 -10.00
N MET A 415 6.26 8.23 -10.67
CA MET A 415 6.13 7.70 -12.04
C MET A 415 5.84 6.18 -12.07
N VAL A 416 5.52 5.58 -10.92
CA VAL A 416 5.27 4.14 -10.75
C VAL A 416 3.80 3.81 -10.47
N ARG A 417 3.39 2.58 -10.83
CA ARG A 417 2.02 2.08 -10.59
C ARG A 417 1.79 1.48 -9.20
N TYR A 418 2.86 1.26 -8.43
CA TYR A 418 2.82 0.64 -7.10
C TYR A 418 2.99 1.69 -5.99
N ARG A 419 2.50 1.39 -4.77
CA ARG A 419 2.84 2.18 -3.58
C ARG A 419 4.00 1.56 -2.81
N LEU A 420 4.79 2.43 -2.17
CA LEU A 420 5.75 2.03 -1.14
C LEU A 420 4.98 1.71 0.15
N THR A 421 5.37 0.65 0.83
CA THR A 421 4.66 0.13 2.01
C THR A 421 5.59 -0.04 3.19
N LYS A 422 6.28 -1.19 3.30
CA LYS A 422 7.12 -1.56 4.44
C LYS A 422 8.46 -0.82 4.40
N ILE A 423 9.06 -0.63 5.56
CA ILE A 423 10.37 0.04 5.72
C ILE A 423 11.23 -0.77 6.70
N ALA A 424 12.52 -0.87 6.40
CA ALA A 424 13.55 -1.40 7.29
C ALA A 424 14.80 -0.52 7.16
N VAL A 425 15.54 -0.31 8.25
CA VAL A 425 16.67 0.63 8.28
C VAL A 425 17.87 0.00 8.97
N ASP A 426 19.05 0.16 8.37
CA ASP A 426 20.33 -0.10 9.00
C ASP A 426 21.08 1.22 9.19
N THR A 427 21.13 1.69 10.43
CA THR A 427 21.83 2.91 10.85
C THR A 427 23.35 2.76 10.99
N ALA A 428 23.88 1.54 10.82
CA ALA A 428 25.26 1.18 11.12
C ALA A 428 25.92 0.45 9.93
N ALA A 429 25.55 0.83 8.71
CA ALA A 429 26.01 0.18 7.49
C ALA A 429 27.48 0.53 7.16
N GLY A 430 28.15 -0.42 6.51
CA GLY A 430 29.50 -0.31 5.98
C GLY A 430 30.64 -0.46 7.00
N PRO A 431 31.91 -0.46 6.54
CA PRO A 431 33.08 -0.82 7.36
C PRO A 431 33.27 0.04 8.63
N TYR A 432 32.84 1.29 8.59
CA TYR A 432 32.95 2.25 9.70
C TYR A 432 31.66 2.39 10.52
N GLN A 433 30.62 1.60 10.20
CA GLN A 433 29.31 1.60 10.88
C GLN A 433 28.66 2.98 11.01
N ASN A 434 28.87 3.85 10.02
CA ASN A 434 28.47 5.27 10.05
C ASN A 434 27.52 5.69 8.90
N GLN A 435 27.08 4.74 8.07
CA GLN A 435 26.14 5.00 6.98
C GLN A 435 24.74 4.50 7.36
N THR A 436 23.70 5.24 6.98
CA THR A 436 22.31 4.82 7.18
C THR A 436 21.69 4.38 5.86
N VAL A 437 21.45 3.07 5.71
CA VAL A 437 20.78 2.49 4.54
C VAL A 437 19.33 2.19 4.86
N VAL A 438 18.42 2.57 3.97
CA VAL A 438 16.98 2.36 4.10
C VAL A 438 16.51 1.44 2.98
N PHE A 439 15.74 0.42 3.35
CA PHE A 439 15.07 -0.51 2.46
C PHE A 439 13.56 -0.27 2.50
N LEU A 440 12.93 -0.18 1.33
CA LEU A 440 11.50 0.10 1.15
C LEU A 440 10.84 -1.03 0.37
N GLY A 441 9.82 -1.66 0.93
CA GLY A 441 8.98 -2.64 0.24
C GLY A 441 7.85 -1.99 -0.54
N SER A 442 7.24 -2.73 -1.47
CA SER A 442 6.13 -2.27 -2.31
C SER A 442 4.97 -3.27 -2.39
N GLU A 443 3.87 -2.82 -2.98
CA GLU A 443 2.70 -3.65 -3.33
C GLU A 443 2.96 -4.64 -4.50
N LYS A 444 4.15 -4.62 -5.12
CA LYS A 444 4.48 -5.40 -6.33
C LYS A 444 5.75 -6.27 -6.21
N GLY A 445 6.27 -6.46 -5.00
CA GLY A 445 7.42 -7.33 -4.75
C GLY A 445 8.77 -6.72 -5.10
N ILE A 446 8.77 -5.41 -5.39
CA ILE A 446 9.96 -4.61 -5.60
C ILE A 446 10.41 -4.05 -4.24
N VAL A 447 11.70 -4.17 -3.94
CA VAL A 447 12.38 -3.50 -2.82
C VAL A 447 13.28 -2.41 -3.40
N LEU A 448 13.21 -1.21 -2.83
CA LEU A 448 14.07 -0.09 -3.16
C LEU A 448 15.06 0.13 -2.02
N LYS A 449 16.34 0.36 -2.35
CA LYS A 449 17.43 0.59 -1.41
C LYS A 449 18.01 1.99 -1.64
N PHE A 450 18.03 2.82 -0.59
CA PHE A 450 18.64 4.15 -0.67
C PHE A 450 19.55 4.43 0.53
N LEU A 451 20.59 5.24 0.31
CA LEU A 451 21.45 5.79 1.36
C LEU A 451 20.84 7.10 1.85
N ALA A 452 20.57 7.21 3.15
CA ALA A 452 20.17 8.47 3.77
C ALA A 452 21.43 9.32 4.01
N ARG A 453 21.52 10.47 3.34
CA ARG A 453 22.72 11.32 3.34
C ARG A 453 22.66 12.40 4.41
N THR A 454 23.70 12.44 5.22
CA THR A 454 23.95 13.48 6.22
C THR A 454 24.68 14.66 5.58
N GLY A 455 24.16 15.87 5.76
CA GLY A 455 24.84 17.09 5.30
C GLY A 455 25.92 17.55 6.29
N TYR A 456 26.73 18.54 5.89
CA TYR A 456 27.83 19.10 6.70
C TYR A 456 27.44 19.57 8.11
N SER A 457 26.15 19.84 8.36
CA SER A 457 25.61 20.23 9.66
C SER A 457 25.28 19.05 10.59
N GLY A 458 25.47 17.79 10.15
CA GLY A 458 25.10 16.58 10.90
C GLY A 458 23.64 16.13 10.73
N PHE A 459 22.84 16.90 9.98
CA PHE A 459 21.42 16.61 9.75
C PHE A 459 21.23 15.70 8.52
N LEU A 460 20.23 14.83 8.56
CA LEU A 460 19.65 14.24 7.35
C LEU A 460 19.31 15.37 6.35
N SER A 461 19.78 15.25 5.11
CA SER A 461 19.71 16.35 4.13
C SER A 461 19.12 15.93 2.79
N ASP A 462 19.40 14.70 2.35
CA ASP A 462 19.05 14.16 1.06
C ASP A 462 19.09 12.62 1.09
N SER A 463 18.74 11.95 -0.01
CA SER A 463 18.97 10.52 -0.21
C SER A 463 19.80 10.23 -1.46
N LEU A 464 20.24 8.99 -1.64
CA LEU A 464 20.83 8.50 -2.89
C LEU A 464 20.22 7.13 -3.20
N PHE A 465 19.59 6.99 -4.37
CA PHE A 465 18.94 5.75 -4.78
C PHE A 465 20.00 4.74 -5.26
N LEU A 466 20.33 3.75 -4.44
CA LEU A 466 21.38 2.78 -4.72
C LEU A 466 20.89 1.67 -5.65
N GLU A 467 19.71 1.10 -5.36
CA GLU A 467 19.24 -0.09 -6.06
C GLU A 467 17.71 -0.25 -6.07
N GLU A 468 17.16 -0.62 -7.23
CA GLU A 468 15.82 -1.21 -7.33
C GLU A 468 15.93 -2.73 -7.60
N MET A 469 15.25 -3.56 -6.81
CA MET A 469 15.30 -5.02 -6.96
C MET A 469 13.89 -5.65 -6.90
N ASN A 470 13.52 -6.43 -7.92
CA ASN A 470 12.31 -7.25 -7.87
C ASN A 470 12.67 -8.57 -7.17
N VAL A 471 12.17 -8.80 -5.95
CA VAL A 471 12.54 -9.97 -5.14
C VAL A 471 11.49 -11.08 -5.17
N TYR A 472 10.29 -10.85 -5.71
CA TYR A 472 9.23 -11.87 -5.75
C TYR A 472 9.59 -13.01 -6.70
N ASN A 473 9.78 -14.22 -6.16
CA ASN A 473 10.05 -15.43 -6.92
C ASN A 473 8.73 -16.17 -7.23
N SER A 474 8.24 -16.10 -8.48
CA SER A 474 7.01 -16.79 -8.89
C SER A 474 7.12 -18.32 -8.90
N GLU A 475 8.29 -18.89 -9.18
CA GLU A 475 8.52 -20.35 -9.18
C GLU A 475 8.34 -20.95 -7.77
N LYS A 476 8.75 -20.20 -6.73
CA LYS A 476 8.68 -20.66 -5.32
C LYS A 476 7.46 -20.10 -4.55
N CYS A 477 6.99 -18.89 -4.84
CA CYS A 477 5.96 -18.19 -4.05
C CYS A 477 4.55 -18.17 -4.67
N SER A 478 4.37 -18.38 -5.96
CA SER A 478 3.02 -18.42 -6.55
C SER A 478 2.26 -19.65 -6.08
N PHE A 479 0.98 -19.49 -5.74
CA PHE A 479 0.14 -20.57 -5.20
C PHE A 479 -1.21 -20.59 -5.92
N ASP A 480 -1.60 -21.77 -6.44
CA ASP A 480 -2.90 -22.00 -7.10
C ASP A 480 -3.23 -20.98 -8.21
N GLY A 481 -2.20 -20.63 -9.01
CA GLY A 481 -2.30 -19.62 -10.07
C GLY A 481 -2.39 -18.15 -9.61
N GLY A 482 -2.39 -17.89 -8.29
CA GLY A 482 -2.51 -16.55 -7.71
C GLY A 482 -1.18 -15.90 -7.32
N ASP A 483 -0.95 -14.68 -7.80
CA ASP A 483 0.25 -13.85 -7.57
C ASP A 483 -0.04 -12.67 -6.61
N ASP A 484 -0.04 -12.89 -5.29
CA ASP A 484 -0.08 -11.80 -4.30
C ASP A 484 1.33 -11.28 -3.99
N LYS A 485 1.83 -10.37 -4.84
CA LYS A 485 3.18 -9.79 -4.75
C LYS A 485 3.31 -8.68 -3.69
N ARG A 486 2.35 -8.49 -2.78
CA ARG A 486 2.44 -7.45 -1.75
C ARG A 486 3.39 -7.87 -0.63
N ILE A 487 4.38 -7.02 -0.34
CA ILE A 487 5.28 -7.23 0.80
C ILE A 487 4.51 -6.92 2.11
N LEU A 488 4.40 -7.93 2.98
CA LEU A 488 3.64 -7.89 4.23
C LEU A 488 4.51 -7.50 5.43
N GLY A 489 5.80 -7.81 5.40
CA GLY A 489 6.78 -7.47 6.43
C GLY A 489 8.20 -7.56 5.90
N MET A 490 9.11 -6.84 6.54
CA MET A 490 10.55 -6.93 6.28
C MET A 490 11.28 -6.94 7.62
N GLN A 491 12.30 -7.79 7.77
CA GLN A 491 13.12 -7.89 8.97
C GLN A 491 14.60 -7.91 8.58
N LEU A 492 15.38 -6.99 9.14
CA LEU A 492 16.79 -6.80 8.78
C LEU A 492 17.69 -7.49 9.82
N ASP A 493 18.48 -8.46 9.36
CA ASP A 493 19.42 -9.22 10.18
C ASP A 493 20.86 -8.80 9.86
N LYS A 494 21.40 -7.89 10.67
CA LYS A 494 22.76 -7.36 10.51
C LYS A 494 23.84 -8.44 10.65
N HIS A 495 23.59 -9.49 11.46
CA HIS A 495 24.60 -10.51 11.74
C HIS A 495 24.87 -11.41 10.52
N ASN A 496 23.82 -11.79 9.80
CA ASN A 496 23.92 -12.62 8.60
C ASN A 496 23.91 -11.81 7.30
N ASN A 497 23.96 -10.48 7.37
CA ASN A 497 23.88 -9.57 6.22
C ASN A 497 22.66 -9.84 5.30
N ALA A 498 21.50 -10.08 5.91
CA ALA A 498 20.26 -10.44 5.20
C ALA A 498 19.05 -9.55 5.55
N LEU A 499 18.18 -9.35 4.57
CA LEU A 499 16.85 -8.77 4.71
C LEU A 499 15.80 -9.86 4.41
N TYR A 500 15.05 -10.28 5.42
CA TYR A 500 13.95 -11.22 5.24
C TYR A 500 12.70 -10.47 4.78
N VAL A 501 12.18 -10.82 3.60
CA VAL A 501 11.02 -10.18 2.96
C VAL A 501 9.84 -11.16 2.92
N ALA A 502 8.75 -10.84 3.61
CA ALA A 502 7.57 -11.70 3.68
C ALA A 502 6.48 -11.32 2.68
N PHE A 503 5.95 -12.34 2.00
CA PHE A 503 4.74 -12.32 1.18
C PHE A 503 3.66 -13.19 1.86
N SER A 504 2.43 -13.25 1.34
CA SER A 504 1.38 -14.09 1.94
C SER A 504 1.65 -15.60 1.85
N THR A 505 2.53 -16.02 0.92
CA THR A 505 2.82 -17.42 0.59
C THR A 505 4.26 -17.86 0.83
N CYS A 506 5.19 -16.94 1.10
CA CYS A 506 6.61 -17.26 1.29
C CYS A 506 7.36 -16.17 2.07
N VAL A 507 8.58 -16.48 2.54
CA VAL A 507 9.55 -15.48 3.02
C VAL A 507 10.86 -15.66 2.27
N ILE A 508 11.47 -14.57 1.79
CA ILE A 508 12.69 -14.61 0.97
C ILE A 508 13.84 -13.98 1.76
N SER A 509 15.00 -14.63 1.81
CA SER A 509 16.22 -14.06 2.38
C SER A 509 16.99 -13.31 1.30
N VAL A 510 16.99 -11.98 1.36
CA VAL A 510 17.63 -11.10 0.37
C VAL A 510 18.95 -10.59 0.95
N PRO A 511 20.12 -10.85 0.34
CA PRO A 511 21.38 -10.26 0.80
C PRO A 511 21.32 -8.73 0.87
N LEU A 512 21.91 -8.11 1.90
CA LEU A 512 21.91 -6.64 2.02
C LEU A 512 22.67 -5.96 0.87
N ALA A 513 23.64 -6.66 0.28
CA ALA A 513 24.51 -6.17 -0.79
C ALA A 513 24.68 -7.22 -1.90
N ARG A 514 25.19 -6.79 -3.05
CA ARG A 514 25.44 -7.62 -4.24
C ARG A 514 26.86 -7.42 -4.79
N CYS A 515 27.82 -7.25 -3.89
CA CYS A 515 29.19 -6.83 -4.23
C CYS A 515 29.84 -7.78 -5.26
N ASP A 516 29.62 -9.09 -5.10
CA ASP A 516 30.12 -10.13 -6.01
C ASP A 516 29.64 -9.96 -7.46
N ARG A 517 28.52 -9.26 -7.70
CA ARG A 517 28.02 -8.94 -9.06
C ARG A 517 28.99 -8.04 -9.83
N HIS A 518 29.80 -7.24 -9.15
CA HIS A 518 30.85 -6.43 -9.77
C HIS A 518 32.10 -7.25 -10.10
N THR A 519 32.22 -8.48 -9.57
CA THR A 519 33.31 -9.44 -9.80
C THR A 519 34.70 -8.79 -9.69
N LYS A 520 35.42 -8.65 -10.83
CA LYS A 520 36.75 -8.05 -10.95
C LYS A 520 36.72 -6.65 -11.58
N CYS A 521 35.55 -6.03 -11.75
CA CYS A 521 35.46 -4.67 -12.26
C CYS A 521 35.45 -3.63 -11.14
N LYS A 522 36.62 -3.06 -10.85
CA LYS A 522 36.79 -1.97 -9.87
C LYS A 522 35.88 -0.78 -10.15
N LYS A 523 35.69 -0.41 -11.43
CA LYS A 523 34.89 0.75 -11.84
C LYS A 523 33.44 0.64 -11.37
N THR A 524 32.77 -0.49 -11.59
CA THR A 524 31.37 -0.65 -11.14
C THR A 524 31.25 -0.91 -9.64
N CYS A 525 32.27 -1.52 -9.02
CA CYS A 525 32.34 -1.65 -7.56
C CYS A 525 32.32 -0.27 -6.87
N ILE A 526 33.21 0.65 -7.29
CA ILE A 526 33.26 2.01 -6.73
C ILE A 526 32.04 2.84 -7.14
N ALA A 527 31.59 2.75 -8.41
CA ALA A 527 30.39 3.44 -8.88
C ALA A 527 29.09 3.01 -8.19
N SER A 528 29.03 1.80 -7.60
CA SER A 528 27.86 1.33 -6.85
C SER A 528 27.49 2.26 -5.70
N ARG A 529 28.50 2.89 -5.08
CA ARG A 529 28.40 3.71 -3.86
C ARG A 529 27.67 3.01 -2.71
N ASP A 530 27.60 1.68 -2.75
CA ASP A 530 26.91 0.86 -1.77
C ASP A 530 27.77 0.74 -0.50
N PRO A 531 27.32 1.23 0.68
CA PRO A 531 28.13 1.20 1.90
C PRO A 531 28.64 -0.19 2.30
N TYR A 532 27.96 -1.26 1.89
CA TYR A 532 28.38 -2.63 2.21
C TYR A 532 29.46 -3.18 1.28
N CYS A 533 29.70 -2.55 0.12
CA CYS A 533 30.61 -3.06 -0.90
C CYS A 533 31.94 -2.32 -0.91
N VAL A 534 33.03 -3.10 -0.92
CA VAL A 534 34.40 -2.59 -0.97
C VAL A 534 35.19 -3.30 -2.06
N TRP A 535 36.18 -2.60 -2.62
CA TRP A 535 37.17 -3.20 -3.50
C TRP A 535 38.38 -3.67 -2.69
N LEU A 536 38.64 -4.98 -2.70
CA LEU A 536 39.83 -5.57 -2.07
C LEU A 536 41.01 -5.46 -3.04
N ARG A 537 42.05 -4.74 -2.61
CA ARG A 537 43.26 -4.50 -3.44
C ARG A 537 44.04 -5.77 -3.73
N GLU A 538 44.10 -6.67 -2.75
CA GLU A 538 44.93 -7.87 -2.77
C GLU A 538 44.31 -8.95 -3.67
N ASP A 539 43.00 -9.18 -3.54
CA ASP A 539 42.26 -10.17 -4.35
C ASP A 539 41.88 -9.66 -5.75
N GLY A 540 41.84 -8.34 -5.94
CA GLY A 540 41.37 -7.72 -7.18
C GLY A 540 39.89 -7.98 -7.45
N THR A 541 39.07 -7.95 -6.40
CA THR A 541 37.63 -8.25 -6.43
C THR A 541 36.82 -7.22 -5.63
N CYS A 542 35.53 -7.10 -5.98
CA CYS A 542 34.55 -6.42 -5.15
C CYS A 542 33.89 -7.44 -4.21
N SER A 543 33.81 -7.12 -2.91
CA SER A 543 33.24 -8.02 -1.90
C SER A 543 32.56 -7.24 -0.77
N GLN A 544 31.83 -7.96 0.09
CA GLN A 544 31.28 -7.40 1.32
C GLN A 544 32.26 -7.63 2.48
N LEU A 545 32.60 -6.57 3.21
CA LEU A 545 33.54 -6.65 4.32
C LEU A 545 32.83 -6.95 5.65
N SER A 546 33.25 -8.00 6.35
CA SER A 546 32.83 -8.26 7.73
C SER A 546 33.36 -7.18 8.68
N THR A 547 32.53 -6.74 9.64
CA THR A 547 32.91 -5.75 10.66
C THR A 547 34.19 -6.18 11.39
N GLY A 548 35.14 -5.25 11.57
CA GLY A 548 36.39 -5.48 12.31
C GLY A 548 37.54 -6.08 11.49
N THR A 549 37.31 -6.43 10.22
CA THR A 549 38.35 -6.94 9.31
C THR A 549 39.38 -5.85 8.98
N LYS A 550 40.68 -6.15 9.14
CA LYS A 550 41.80 -5.20 8.93
C LYS A 550 42.48 -5.30 7.54
N VAL A 551 41.75 -5.76 6.52
CA VAL A 551 42.25 -5.88 5.14
C VAL A 551 42.19 -4.51 4.45
N PRO A 552 43.20 -4.09 3.68
CA PRO A 552 43.16 -2.82 2.97
C PRO A 552 42.12 -2.84 1.83
N PHE A 553 41.13 -1.96 1.93
CA PHE A 553 40.03 -1.84 0.97
C PHE A 553 39.91 -0.43 0.39
N GLU A 554 39.22 -0.30 -0.75
CA GLU A 554 38.80 0.98 -1.32
C GLU A 554 37.27 1.05 -1.43
N GLN A 555 36.70 2.21 -1.08
CA GLN A 555 35.30 2.55 -1.32
C GLN A 555 35.18 4.07 -1.47
N ASP A 556 34.21 4.55 -2.25
CA ASP A 556 33.84 5.98 -2.30
C ASP A 556 32.31 6.10 -2.35
N VAL A 557 31.70 6.09 -1.17
CA VAL A 557 30.25 6.21 -0.97
C VAL A 557 29.77 7.65 -1.22
N GLU A 558 30.63 8.65 -0.97
CA GLU A 558 30.28 10.08 -0.97
C GLU A 558 30.23 10.69 -2.37
N HIS A 559 31.12 10.26 -3.27
CA HIS A 559 31.22 10.80 -4.63
C HIS A 559 31.05 9.70 -5.69
N GLY A 560 31.60 8.51 -5.46
CA GLY A 560 31.63 7.41 -6.44
C GLY A 560 32.59 7.68 -7.59
N ASN A 561 33.75 8.27 -7.30
CA ASN A 561 34.72 8.67 -8.30
C ASN A 561 35.26 7.45 -9.08
N THR A 562 35.16 7.51 -10.40
CA THR A 562 35.67 6.47 -11.32
C THR A 562 36.75 6.98 -12.28
N ASP A 563 37.25 8.19 -12.07
CA ASP A 563 38.30 8.80 -12.89
C ASP A 563 39.57 7.96 -12.87
N GLY A 564 40.15 7.70 -14.05
CA GLY A 564 41.34 6.87 -14.21
C GLY A 564 41.13 5.37 -13.97
N LEU A 565 39.90 4.91 -13.69
CA LEU A 565 39.58 3.48 -13.63
C LEU A 565 39.26 2.94 -15.04
N GLY A 566 39.83 1.77 -15.37
CA GLY A 566 39.53 1.06 -16.61
C GLY A 566 38.08 0.57 -16.68
N ASP A 567 37.57 0.44 -17.91
CA ASP A 567 36.21 -0.05 -18.17
C ASP A 567 36.07 -1.57 -17.95
N CYS A 568 34.86 -2.00 -17.61
CA CYS A 568 34.52 -3.42 -17.61
C CYS A 568 34.34 -3.90 -19.06
N GLN A 569 35.11 -4.89 -19.50
CA GLN A 569 34.75 -5.62 -20.72
C GLN A 569 33.51 -6.48 -20.44
N ASN A 570 32.50 -6.41 -21.32
CA ASN A 570 31.24 -7.13 -21.17
C ASN A 570 31.44 -8.66 -21.27
N SER A 571 31.61 -9.34 -20.14
CA SER A 571 31.53 -10.80 -20.03
C SER A 571 30.08 -11.31 -19.88
N PHE A 572 29.10 -10.57 -20.44
CA PHE A 572 27.65 -10.87 -20.38
C PHE A 572 27.02 -10.96 -21.78
N VAL A 573 27.72 -11.59 -22.73
CA VAL A 573 27.13 -12.11 -23.98
C VAL A 573 27.78 -13.47 -24.27
N ALA A 574 27.00 -14.41 -24.83
CA ALA A 574 27.40 -15.76 -25.28
C ALA A 574 27.66 -16.84 -24.18
N LEU A 575 26.58 -17.25 -23.51
CA LEU A 575 26.32 -18.69 -23.32
C LEU A 575 25.09 -19.04 -24.16
N ASN A 576 25.33 -19.34 -25.45
CA ASN A 576 24.46 -20.06 -26.41
C ASN A 576 25.07 -19.95 -27.83
N ASP A 577 26.10 -20.75 -28.12
CA ASP A 577 26.08 -21.81 -29.16
C ASP A 577 27.51 -22.38 -29.44
N PRO A 578 27.64 -23.61 -29.96
CA PRO A 578 28.93 -24.29 -30.13
C PRO A 578 29.53 -24.13 -31.55
N SER A 579 30.86 -24.37 -31.65
CA SER A 579 31.75 -24.47 -32.85
C SER A 579 32.85 -23.38 -32.88
N THR A 580 34.09 -23.61 -33.31
CA THR A 580 34.82 -24.84 -33.70
C THR A 580 36.34 -24.66 -33.55
N THR A 581 37.04 -25.74 -33.16
CA THR A 581 38.44 -26.11 -33.48
C THR A 581 39.54 -25.03 -33.60
N SER A 582 40.57 -25.13 -32.75
CA SER A 582 41.96 -24.94 -33.17
C SER A 582 42.86 -26.06 -32.63
N ASN A 583 43.81 -26.54 -33.43
CA ASN A 583 44.55 -27.79 -33.20
C ASN A 583 45.60 -27.71 -32.07
N SER A 584 45.64 -28.75 -31.22
CA SER A 584 46.87 -29.20 -30.58
C SER A 584 46.88 -30.73 -30.45
N ARG A 585 47.89 -31.39 -31.02
CA ARG A 585 48.03 -32.86 -31.08
C ARG A 585 48.49 -33.45 -29.75
N VAL A 586 47.84 -34.51 -29.28
CA VAL A 586 48.45 -35.61 -28.51
C VAL A 586 47.85 -36.95 -29.01
N HIS A 587 48.64 -38.01 -28.97
CA HIS A 587 48.30 -39.36 -29.47
C HIS A 587 47.58 -40.22 -28.41
N GLU A 588 47.23 -41.46 -28.81
CA GLU A 588 46.53 -42.53 -28.07
C GLU A 588 44.99 -42.36 -27.98
N GLY A 589 44.16 -43.39 -28.13
CA GLY A 589 44.43 -44.77 -28.56
C GLY A 589 43.19 -45.69 -28.41
N TYR A 590 42.87 -46.45 -29.48
CA TYR A 590 42.00 -47.64 -29.52
C TYR A 590 40.44 -47.56 -29.39
N ASP A 591 39.83 -48.12 -30.45
CA ASP A 591 38.68 -49.03 -30.55
C ASP A 591 37.18 -48.60 -30.67
N ARG A 592 36.67 -48.86 -31.89
CA ARG A 592 35.42 -49.54 -32.32
C ARG A 592 34.12 -49.41 -31.50
N GLY A 593 33.03 -48.97 -32.17
CA GLY A 593 31.68 -49.09 -31.60
C GLY A 593 30.44 -48.73 -32.44
N SER A 594 30.29 -49.23 -33.68
CA SER A 594 29.00 -49.33 -34.42
C SER A 594 28.22 -48.05 -34.83
N MET A 595 27.36 -48.21 -35.84
CA MET A 595 26.53 -47.22 -36.54
C MET A 595 25.05 -47.68 -36.53
N LEU A 596 24.12 -46.86 -37.07
CA LEU A 596 22.68 -47.09 -37.35
C LEU A 596 21.69 -46.72 -36.21
N ASP A 597 20.47 -46.21 -36.47
CA ASP A 597 19.99 -45.37 -37.59
C ASP A 597 18.70 -44.62 -37.18
N TRP A 598 18.44 -43.50 -37.86
CA TRP A 598 17.37 -42.50 -37.76
C TRP A 598 15.90 -43.01 -37.65
N LYS A 599 14.99 -42.27 -36.96
CA LYS A 599 14.01 -41.36 -37.63
C LYS A 599 13.07 -40.54 -36.71
N ASP A 600 12.63 -39.42 -37.29
CA ASP A 600 11.93 -38.22 -36.77
C ASP A 600 10.48 -38.37 -36.27
N LEU A 601 10.00 -37.34 -35.55
CA LEU A 601 8.73 -36.61 -35.82
C LEU A 601 8.56 -35.33 -34.95
N TYR A 602 8.45 -34.16 -35.61
CA TYR A 602 7.46 -33.05 -35.47
C TYR A 602 6.77 -32.75 -34.10
N ASP A 603 6.43 -31.51 -33.70
CA ASP A 603 6.42 -30.17 -34.35
C ASP A 603 6.46 -29.02 -33.30
N SER A 604 6.57 -27.78 -33.80
CA SER A 604 6.35 -26.44 -33.23
C SER A 604 4.94 -26.22 -32.59
N SER A 605 4.57 -25.09 -31.95
CA SER A 605 4.92 -23.69 -32.23
C SER A 605 4.66 -22.67 -31.09
N GLU A 606 5.48 -21.60 -31.15
CA GLU A 606 5.19 -20.16 -30.97
C GLU A 606 4.07 -19.64 -30.03
N ASN A 607 4.43 -18.60 -29.26
CA ASN A 607 3.64 -17.37 -29.29
C ASN A 607 4.54 -16.13 -29.10
N THR A 608 4.23 -15.03 -29.78
CA THR A 608 5.01 -13.78 -29.83
C THR A 608 4.22 -12.60 -29.24
N ASP A 609 4.92 -11.58 -28.75
CA ASP A 609 4.41 -10.20 -28.67
C ASP A 609 5.59 -9.20 -28.47
N PRO A 610 5.48 -7.91 -28.86
CA PRO A 610 6.62 -7.15 -29.36
C PRO A 610 6.93 -5.84 -28.61
N HIS A 611 7.89 -5.08 -29.16
CA HIS A 611 8.26 -3.69 -28.85
C HIS A 611 9.22 -3.44 -27.67
N ILE A 612 10.52 -3.59 -27.93
CA ILE A 612 11.52 -2.59 -27.52
C ILE A 612 12.32 -2.20 -28.77
N ALA A 613 12.38 -0.90 -29.06
CA ALA A 613 13.24 -0.36 -30.10
C ALA A 613 14.46 0.27 -29.44
N ASP A 614 15.61 -0.42 -29.53
CA ASP A 614 16.87 0.11 -29.03
C ASP A 614 17.55 0.97 -30.12
N SER A 615 17.86 2.21 -29.78
CA SER A 615 18.45 3.20 -30.68
C SER A 615 19.91 3.43 -30.29
N PHE A 616 20.83 2.71 -30.94
CA PHE A 616 22.26 3.05 -30.90
C PHE A 616 22.70 3.68 -32.22
N HIS A 617 22.82 5.01 -32.22
CA HIS A 617 23.61 5.71 -33.21
C HIS A 617 25.10 5.47 -32.95
N ASN A 618 25.82 5.02 -33.98
CA ASN A 618 27.26 5.18 -34.05
C ASN A 618 27.62 5.82 -35.39
N HIS A 619 28.08 7.07 -35.34
CA HIS A 619 28.60 7.77 -36.51
C HIS A 619 29.97 7.20 -36.89
N GLN A 620 30.12 6.76 -38.14
CA GLN A 620 31.41 6.78 -38.83
C GLN A 620 31.22 7.33 -40.24
N ASP A 621 31.71 8.55 -40.47
CA ASP A 621 31.76 9.16 -41.79
C ASP A 621 32.83 8.51 -42.67
N LYS A 622 32.49 8.21 -43.93
CA LYS A 622 33.44 8.30 -45.04
C LYS A 622 32.75 8.34 -46.42
N LYS A 623 32.88 9.52 -47.06
CA LYS A 623 32.94 9.80 -48.51
C LYS A 623 31.91 9.11 -49.44
N GLY A 624 31.03 9.89 -50.04
CA GLY A 624 30.28 9.49 -51.24
C GLY A 624 30.94 9.97 -52.55
N ASP A 625 30.36 9.59 -53.69
CA ASP A 625 30.01 10.54 -54.76
C ASP A 625 28.88 10.02 -55.69
N SER A 626 28.12 10.97 -56.23
CA SER A 626 27.38 11.01 -57.51
C SER A 626 26.61 9.79 -58.11
N THR A 627 25.29 9.96 -58.14
CA THR A 627 24.43 10.05 -59.36
C THR A 627 23.60 8.88 -59.94
N LYS A 628 22.32 9.24 -60.18
CA LYS A 628 21.37 8.87 -61.25
C LYS A 628 20.46 7.63 -61.10
N GLU A 629 19.31 7.92 -60.50
CA GLU A 629 17.94 7.64 -60.95
C GLU A 629 17.73 6.68 -62.14
N ASN A 630 16.76 5.76 -61.97
CA ASN A 630 15.62 5.71 -62.89
C ASN A 630 14.34 5.25 -62.18
N VAL A 631 13.20 5.71 -62.71
CA VAL A 631 11.88 5.65 -62.08
C VAL A 631 11.10 4.41 -62.55
N ALA A 632 10.38 3.76 -61.64
CA ALA A 632 9.21 2.96 -61.98
C ALA A 632 8.11 3.19 -60.93
N VAL A 633 6.95 3.66 -61.38
CA VAL A 633 5.75 3.88 -60.56
C VAL A 633 4.98 2.57 -60.45
N VAL A 634 4.55 2.20 -59.23
CA VAL A 634 3.46 1.24 -59.03
C VAL A 634 2.47 1.87 -58.04
N HIS A 635 1.19 1.78 -58.38
CA HIS A 635 0.09 2.32 -57.57
C HIS A 635 -0.10 1.49 -56.28
N HIS A 636 -0.51 2.15 -55.19
CA HIS A 636 -1.15 1.47 -54.07
C HIS A 636 -2.61 1.90 -53.99
N GLU A 637 -3.49 0.91 -54.06
CA GLU A 637 -4.95 1.03 -53.96
C GLU A 637 -5.40 1.16 -52.50
N GLU A 638 -6.62 1.62 -52.30
CA GLU A 638 -7.30 1.68 -51.00
C GLU A 638 -7.65 0.27 -50.50
N PRO A 639 -7.55 -0.03 -49.19
CA PRO A 639 -8.16 -1.22 -48.61
C PRO A 639 -9.63 -0.93 -48.25
N GLU A 640 -10.55 -1.70 -48.85
CA GLU A 640 -11.97 -1.68 -48.51
C GLU A 640 -12.27 -2.19 -47.08
N ILE A 641 -13.44 -1.81 -46.58
CA ILE A 641 -14.02 -2.27 -45.32
C ILE A 641 -14.58 -3.69 -45.52
N ILE A 642 -14.13 -4.65 -44.71
CA ILE A 642 -14.69 -6.01 -44.67
C ILE A 642 -15.28 -6.27 -43.28
N GLU A 643 -16.58 -6.62 -43.25
CA GLU A 643 -17.31 -7.00 -42.03
C GLU A 643 -16.97 -8.45 -41.60
N PRO A 644 -16.94 -8.76 -40.29
CA PRO A 644 -16.83 -10.13 -39.81
C PRO A 644 -18.17 -10.89 -39.95
N PRO A 645 -18.16 -12.18 -40.34
CA PRO A 645 -19.38 -12.93 -40.66
C PRO A 645 -20.14 -13.45 -39.43
N GLU A 646 -21.46 -13.51 -39.55
CA GLU A 646 -22.33 -14.28 -38.64
C GLU A 646 -22.03 -15.79 -38.73
N MET A 647 -22.05 -16.50 -37.60
CA MET A 647 -22.28 -17.95 -37.59
C MET A 647 -23.42 -18.35 -36.65
N LYS A 648 -24.34 -19.13 -37.22
CA LYS A 648 -25.58 -19.60 -36.62
C LYS A 648 -25.33 -20.86 -35.81
N PHE A 649 -25.88 -20.93 -34.59
CA PHE A 649 -25.95 -22.20 -33.86
C PHE A 649 -27.08 -23.07 -34.42
N ALA A 650 -26.73 -24.28 -34.85
CA ALA A 650 -27.68 -25.35 -35.16
C ALA A 650 -27.67 -26.39 -34.03
N ALA A 651 -28.86 -26.81 -33.59
CA ALA A 651 -29.02 -27.80 -32.54
C ALA A 651 -28.94 -29.23 -33.08
N LEU A 652 -28.46 -30.19 -32.26
CA LEU A 652 -28.71 -31.61 -32.46
C LEU A 652 -28.81 -32.36 -31.12
N HIS A 653 -29.62 -33.42 -31.11
CA HIS A 653 -30.10 -34.15 -29.93
C HIS A 653 -29.07 -35.09 -29.28
N MET A 654 -29.22 -35.31 -27.97
CA MET A 654 -29.16 -36.66 -27.39
C MET A 654 -30.29 -36.88 -26.37
N LYS A 655 -30.83 -38.10 -26.33
CA LYS A 655 -31.93 -38.54 -25.45
C LYS A 655 -31.41 -39.22 -24.17
N PRO A 656 -32.21 -39.25 -23.08
CA PRO A 656 -31.86 -39.98 -21.86
C PRO A 656 -32.20 -41.47 -21.94
N HIS A 657 -31.52 -42.29 -21.13
CA HIS A 657 -31.90 -43.66 -20.80
C HIS A 657 -32.07 -43.78 -19.28
N ALA A 658 -33.19 -44.36 -18.83
CA ALA A 658 -33.44 -44.71 -17.44
C ALA A 658 -34.36 -45.94 -17.35
N SER A 659 -33.83 -47.02 -16.76
CA SER A 659 -34.49 -48.25 -16.27
C SER A 659 -33.42 -49.35 -16.15
N ASN A 660 -33.44 -50.31 -15.21
CA ASN A 660 -34.24 -50.48 -13.99
C ASN A 660 -33.53 -51.50 -13.07
N VAL A 661 -33.82 -51.42 -11.76
CA VAL A 661 -33.98 -52.56 -10.81
C VAL A 661 -32.94 -53.70 -10.79
N GLU A 662 -32.27 -53.91 -9.64
CA GLU A 662 -32.34 -55.20 -8.94
C GLU A 662 -32.10 -55.09 -7.42
N THR A 663 -32.40 -56.16 -6.66
CA THR A 663 -32.78 -56.11 -5.23
C THR A 663 -31.97 -57.02 -4.30
N SER A 664 -31.80 -56.61 -3.04
CA SER A 664 -31.46 -57.47 -1.88
C SER A 664 -31.77 -56.67 -0.59
N LYS A 665 -32.77 -57.03 0.25
CA LYS A 665 -32.72 -57.98 1.40
C LYS A 665 -31.68 -57.57 2.48
N ARG A 666 -31.96 -57.59 3.80
CA ARG A 666 -33.19 -57.86 4.62
C ARG A 666 -32.87 -57.51 6.10
N GLU A 667 -33.87 -57.59 6.99
CA GLU A 667 -33.75 -57.78 8.47
C GLU A 667 -33.20 -56.59 9.33
N ASP A 668 -33.61 -56.34 10.58
CA ASP A 668 -34.91 -56.58 11.29
C ASP A 668 -34.88 -55.95 12.72
N TYR A 669 -36.05 -55.57 13.29
CA TYR A 669 -36.35 -55.32 14.74
C TYR A 669 -35.49 -54.28 15.54
N VAL A 670 -35.98 -53.48 16.51
CA VAL A 670 -36.86 -53.71 17.69
C VAL A 670 -37.56 -52.39 18.12
N ILE A 671 -38.72 -52.50 18.78
CA ILE A 671 -39.57 -51.45 19.38
C ILE A 671 -39.17 -51.17 20.85
N LEU A 672 -39.38 -49.94 21.36
CA LEU A 672 -39.91 -49.73 22.72
C LEU A 672 -40.56 -48.34 22.87
N ASP A 673 -41.75 -48.32 23.49
CA ASP A 673 -42.66 -47.18 23.66
C ASP A 673 -42.49 -46.43 25.01
N MET A 674 -43.37 -45.43 25.22
CA MET A 674 -43.75 -44.79 26.51
C MET A 674 -42.81 -43.65 26.99
N GLU A 675 -43.30 -42.53 27.55
CA GLU A 675 -44.66 -42.20 28.02
C GLU A 675 -44.94 -40.67 27.99
N GLU A 676 -46.22 -40.28 28.07
CA GLU A 676 -46.69 -38.89 28.07
C GLU A 676 -46.58 -38.21 29.45
N VAL A 677 -46.29 -36.89 29.49
CA VAL A 677 -46.97 -35.96 30.44
C VAL A 677 -47.21 -34.60 29.78
N ASN A 678 -48.48 -34.23 29.70
CA ASN A 678 -49.03 -32.89 29.44
C ASN A 678 -49.99 -32.59 30.64
N PRO A 679 -50.76 -31.48 30.72
CA PRO A 679 -50.69 -30.15 30.11
C PRO A 679 -50.84 -29.00 31.13
N LYS A 680 -50.84 -27.74 30.65
CA LYS A 680 -51.70 -26.59 31.06
C LYS A 680 -51.14 -25.28 30.49
N ASN A 681 -51.92 -24.27 30.10
CA ASN A 681 -53.30 -24.16 29.60
C ASN A 681 -53.29 -22.82 28.81
N GLU A 682 -53.64 -22.77 27.52
CA GLU A 682 -55.01 -22.74 26.97
C GLU A 682 -55.59 -21.30 26.88
N LYS A 683 -56.30 -21.04 25.78
CA LYS A 683 -57.23 -19.91 25.50
C LYS A 683 -56.63 -18.58 25.00
N ASP A 684 -57.19 -17.91 23.99
CA ASP A 684 -58.31 -18.18 23.05
C ASP A 684 -58.26 -17.09 21.93
N HIS A 685 -58.89 -17.13 20.74
CA HIS A 685 -59.74 -18.12 20.05
C HIS A 685 -59.89 -17.70 18.55
N LYS A 686 -60.23 -18.68 17.67
CA LYS A 686 -61.09 -18.57 16.45
C LYS A 686 -60.74 -17.51 15.37
N ALA A 687 -60.41 -17.82 14.11
CA ALA A 687 -60.70 -18.93 13.19
C ALA A 687 -62.15 -19.05 12.65
N LYS A 688 -62.32 -18.83 11.33
CA LYS A 688 -63.29 -19.42 10.37
C LYS A 688 -63.01 -18.85 8.95
N MET A 689 -62.75 -19.52 7.81
CA MET A 689 -62.53 -20.92 7.37
C MET A 689 -63.51 -21.36 6.25
N PHE A 690 -63.02 -22.18 5.29
CA PHE A 690 -63.64 -22.84 4.12
C PHE A 690 -63.85 -21.97 2.85
N ASP A 691 -63.39 -22.26 1.60
CA ASP A 691 -63.08 -23.48 0.78
C ASP A 691 -64.20 -23.80 -0.26
N PRO A 692 -63.97 -24.55 -1.37
CA PRO A 692 -62.88 -24.54 -2.37
C PRO A 692 -63.48 -24.54 -3.83
N PRO A 693 -63.25 -25.48 -4.81
CA PRO A 693 -62.03 -26.02 -5.47
C PRO A 693 -62.02 -25.96 -7.05
N PHE A 694 -60.91 -26.39 -7.70
CA PHE A 694 -60.74 -26.87 -9.12
C PHE A 694 -61.05 -25.94 -10.33
N SER A 695 -60.39 -25.98 -11.50
CA SER A 695 -59.39 -26.91 -12.09
C SER A 695 -58.36 -26.27 -13.07
N GLU A 696 -57.21 -26.94 -13.21
CA GLU A 696 -56.03 -26.85 -14.11
C GLU A 696 -56.26 -26.74 -15.66
N PRO A 697 -55.23 -26.68 -16.58
CA PRO A 697 -53.75 -26.84 -16.43
C PRO A 697 -52.87 -25.74 -17.10
N THR A 698 -51.55 -25.54 -16.88
CA THR A 698 -50.37 -26.44 -17.07
C THR A 698 -49.07 -25.81 -16.48
N ASN A 699 -48.00 -26.61 -16.30
CA ASN A 699 -46.72 -26.23 -15.66
C ASN A 699 -45.68 -25.46 -16.53
N ILE A 700 -45.16 -24.32 -16.05
CA ILE A 700 -43.84 -24.11 -15.36
C ILE A 700 -42.63 -24.96 -15.83
N PRO A 701 -41.33 -24.50 -15.84
CA PRO A 701 -40.72 -23.23 -15.36
C PRO A 701 -39.76 -22.48 -16.32
N TYR A 702 -39.49 -21.18 -16.04
CA TYR A 702 -38.14 -20.74 -15.60
C TYR A 702 -38.20 -19.40 -14.85
N MET A 703 -37.19 -19.18 -14.00
CA MET A 703 -37.21 -18.25 -12.87
C MET A 703 -36.57 -16.87 -13.19
N MET A 704 -36.78 -15.89 -12.31
CA MET A 704 -36.01 -14.64 -12.17
C MET A 704 -36.24 -13.51 -13.20
N SER A 705 -37.41 -12.90 -13.16
CA SER A 705 -37.53 -11.43 -13.21
C SER A 705 -38.79 -10.97 -12.45
N GLN A 706 -38.83 -9.69 -12.04
CA GLN A 706 -39.94 -9.05 -11.30
C GLN A 706 -40.16 -9.48 -9.82
N LEU A 707 -39.22 -9.09 -8.96
CA LEU A 707 -39.56 -8.26 -7.79
C LEU A 707 -38.60 -7.05 -7.84
N PHE A 708 -39.07 -5.87 -7.38
CA PHE A 708 -38.51 -4.54 -7.67
C PHE A 708 -38.82 -3.96 -9.06
N SER A 709 -40.11 -3.78 -9.34
CA SER A 709 -40.57 -2.67 -10.17
C SER A 709 -41.81 -2.04 -9.54
N ASP A 710 -41.60 -1.27 -8.48
CA ASP A 710 -42.47 -0.12 -8.17
C ASP A 710 -41.67 0.91 -7.34
N GLN A 711 -42.00 2.19 -7.55
CA GLN A 711 -41.31 3.38 -7.01
C GLN A 711 -39.87 3.65 -7.49
N ILE A 712 -39.73 3.89 -8.79
CA ILE A 712 -38.72 4.83 -9.31
C ILE A 712 -39.48 6.08 -9.85
N PRO A 713 -39.17 7.32 -9.41
CA PRO A 713 -39.85 8.51 -9.91
C PRO A 713 -39.56 8.74 -11.40
N ALA A 714 -40.59 9.11 -12.17
CA ALA A 714 -40.50 9.34 -13.62
C ALA A 714 -39.43 10.37 -14.02
N GLN A 715 -39.15 11.35 -13.15
CA GLN A 715 -38.08 12.35 -13.34
C GLN A 715 -36.68 11.74 -13.54
N SER A 716 -36.41 10.54 -13.02
CA SER A 716 -35.08 9.92 -13.14
C SER A 716 -34.73 9.43 -14.55
N LYS A 717 -35.73 9.14 -15.41
CA LYS A 717 -35.50 8.73 -16.80
C LYS A 717 -35.12 9.93 -17.68
N GLU A 718 -35.89 11.02 -17.61
CA GLU A 718 -35.58 12.26 -18.33
C GLU A 718 -34.21 12.84 -17.90
N HIS A 719 -33.88 12.76 -16.61
CA HIS A 719 -32.60 13.26 -16.11
C HIS A 719 -31.40 12.48 -16.66
N ASN A 720 -31.51 11.15 -16.81
CA ASN A 720 -30.47 10.33 -17.45
C ASN A 720 -30.37 10.59 -18.95
N GLU A 721 -31.46 10.84 -19.66
CA GLU A 721 -31.42 11.21 -21.08
C GLU A 721 -30.78 12.59 -21.30
N TYR A 722 -31.04 13.57 -20.42
CA TYR A 722 -30.38 14.88 -20.47
C TYR A 722 -28.87 14.78 -20.22
N LEU A 723 -28.47 14.01 -19.19
CA LEU A 723 -27.07 13.76 -18.87
C LEU A 723 -26.33 13.08 -20.04
N TYR A 724 -26.99 12.13 -20.71
CA TYR A 724 -26.46 11.45 -21.88
C TYR A 724 -26.39 12.36 -23.12
N ALA A 725 -27.35 13.26 -23.29
CA ALA A 725 -27.36 14.28 -24.34
C ALA A 725 -26.20 15.29 -24.15
N GLU A 726 -25.99 15.80 -22.94
CA GLU A 726 -24.85 16.68 -22.62
C GLU A 726 -23.51 15.98 -22.83
N GLN A 727 -23.34 14.74 -22.36
CA GLN A 727 -22.10 13.97 -22.63
C GLN A 727 -21.86 13.74 -24.13
N LYS A 728 -22.93 13.51 -24.91
CA LYS A 728 -22.87 13.37 -26.37
C LYS A 728 -22.51 14.69 -27.05
N GLN A 729 -23.01 15.81 -26.56
CA GLN A 729 -22.68 17.15 -27.05
C GLN A 729 -21.24 17.57 -26.68
N PHE A 730 -20.78 17.24 -25.47
CA PHE A 730 -19.40 17.44 -25.03
C PHE A 730 -18.41 16.65 -25.90
N ARG A 731 -18.65 15.35 -26.11
CA ARG A 731 -17.82 14.51 -27.01
C ARG A 731 -17.77 15.06 -28.44
N ARG A 732 -18.91 15.51 -28.98
CA ARG A 732 -18.97 16.17 -30.31
C ARG A 732 -18.17 17.48 -30.35
N THR A 733 -18.23 18.29 -29.29
CA THR A 733 -17.51 19.56 -29.20
C THR A 733 -15.99 19.36 -29.09
N ILE A 734 -15.54 18.42 -28.24
CA ILE A 734 -14.12 18.04 -28.16
C ILE A 734 -13.62 17.45 -29.47
N SER A 735 -14.37 16.56 -30.11
CA SER A 735 -13.99 15.99 -31.42
C SER A 735 -13.86 17.08 -32.50
N ARG A 736 -14.76 18.07 -32.50
CA ARG A 736 -14.68 19.22 -33.43
C ARG A 736 -13.45 20.09 -33.17
N ASN A 737 -13.14 20.37 -31.90
CA ASN A 737 -11.97 21.18 -31.53
C ASN A 737 -10.64 20.45 -31.80
N LEU A 738 -10.58 19.13 -31.56
CA LEU A 738 -9.43 18.29 -31.95
C LEU A 738 -9.21 18.29 -33.47
N ASN A 739 -10.27 18.26 -34.27
CA ASN A 739 -10.15 18.38 -35.73
C ASN A 739 -9.63 19.77 -36.18
N ILE A 740 -10.04 20.85 -35.50
CA ILE A 740 -9.50 22.21 -35.74
C ILE A 740 -8.02 22.28 -35.37
N ILE A 741 -7.62 21.74 -34.22
CA ILE A 741 -6.21 21.67 -33.80
C ILE A 741 -5.38 20.84 -34.79
N ASN A 742 -5.86 19.67 -35.21
CA ASN A 742 -5.21 18.85 -36.24
C ASN A 742 -5.05 19.58 -37.58
N THR A 743 -5.98 20.47 -37.93
CA THR A 743 -5.87 21.31 -39.13
C THR A 743 -4.76 22.34 -38.95
N HIS A 744 -4.70 23.05 -37.82
CA HIS A 744 -3.62 23.99 -37.52
C HIS A 744 -2.23 23.32 -37.41
N VAL A 745 -2.15 22.09 -36.90
CA VAL A 745 -0.90 21.31 -36.88
C VAL A 745 -0.46 20.92 -38.30
N LYS A 746 -1.41 20.58 -39.20
CA LYS A 746 -1.12 20.36 -40.63
C LYS A 746 -0.65 21.65 -41.33
N ASP A 747 -1.26 22.80 -41.03
CA ASP A 747 -0.82 24.10 -41.55
C ASP A 747 0.58 24.46 -41.05
N LEU A 748 0.88 24.21 -39.77
CA LEU A 748 2.22 24.40 -39.20
C LEU A 748 3.25 23.51 -39.88
N SER A 749 2.93 22.22 -40.10
CA SER A 749 3.78 21.28 -40.85
C SER A 749 4.03 21.73 -42.29
N LYS A 750 3.00 22.25 -42.96
CA LYS A 750 3.10 22.78 -44.33
C LYS A 750 3.96 24.04 -44.39
N SER A 751 3.85 24.93 -43.40
CA SER A 751 4.71 26.11 -43.23
C SER A 751 6.18 25.70 -42.97
N ILE A 752 6.42 24.71 -42.10
CA ILE A 752 7.77 24.15 -41.85
C ILE A 752 8.38 23.57 -43.13
N LYS A 753 7.60 22.85 -43.96
CA LYS A 753 8.06 22.33 -45.26
C LYS A 753 8.37 23.43 -46.29
N GLN A 754 7.71 24.58 -46.21
CA GLN A 754 8.03 25.75 -47.04
C GLN A 754 9.32 26.46 -46.60
N ILE A 755 9.64 26.46 -45.29
CA ILE A 755 10.93 26.96 -44.78
C ILE A 755 12.10 26.11 -45.32
N THR A 756 11.93 24.79 -45.43
CA THR A 756 12.99 23.89 -45.95
C THR A 756 13.21 23.95 -47.46
N THR A 757 12.37 24.65 -48.23
CA THR A 757 12.37 24.55 -49.71
C THR A 757 12.40 25.88 -50.47
N SER A 758 12.51 27.04 -49.81
CA SER A 758 12.48 28.35 -50.49
C SER A 758 13.36 29.43 -49.85
N GLN A 759 14.21 30.07 -50.66
CA GLN A 759 15.02 31.24 -50.28
C GLN A 759 14.19 32.54 -50.23
N LYS A 760 13.29 32.67 -49.25
CA LYS A 760 12.63 33.95 -48.91
C LYS A 760 12.68 34.27 -47.42
N THR A 761 12.68 35.57 -47.12
CA THR A 761 13.10 36.18 -45.84
C THR A 761 12.45 35.56 -44.60
N THR A 762 13.31 34.99 -43.74
CA THR A 762 12.99 34.20 -42.54
C THR A 762 12.04 34.90 -41.56
N SER A 763 12.08 36.23 -41.47
CA SER A 763 11.34 37.03 -40.49
C SER A 763 9.82 36.93 -40.62
N GLN A 764 9.27 36.83 -41.84
CA GLN A 764 7.82 36.80 -42.04
C GLN A 764 7.21 35.43 -41.70
N LEU A 765 7.91 34.33 -42.00
CA LEU A 765 7.43 32.98 -41.66
C LEU A 765 7.47 32.71 -40.14
N ILE A 766 8.45 33.23 -39.41
CA ILE A 766 8.49 33.11 -37.93
C ILE A 766 7.27 33.81 -37.30
N VAL A 767 6.91 35.01 -37.77
CA VAL A 767 5.69 35.71 -37.31
C VAL A 767 4.42 34.91 -37.64
N GLN A 768 4.38 34.22 -38.79
CA GLN A 768 3.27 33.36 -39.16
C GLN A 768 3.19 32.08 -38.30
N GLN A 769 4.33 31.45 -37.97
CA GLN A 769 4.38 30.30 -37.06
C GLN A 769 3.92 30.66 -35.65
N ASN A 770 4.39 31.78 -35.08
CA ASN A 770 3.99 32.22 -33.74
C ASN A 770 2.47 32.47 -33.66
N LYS A 771 1.87 33.08 -34.69
CA LYS A 771 0.41 33.25 -34.79
C LYS A 771 -0.38 31.95 -34.92
N ILE A 772 0.23 30.85 -35.38
CA ILE A 772 -0.41 29.52 -35.42
C ILE A 772 -0.28 28.85 -34.04
N LEU A 773 0.88 28.95 -33.39
CA LEU A 773 1.11 28.45 -32.03
C LEU A 773 0.20 29.12 -30.99
N GLU A 774 0.04 30.45 -31.04
CA GLU A 774 -0.91 31.18 -30.18
C GLU A 774 -2.36 30.68 -30.34
N LYS A 775 -2.79 30.38 -31.58
CA LYS A 775 -4.13 29.83 -31.84
C LYS A 775 -4.29 28.40 -31.30
N ILE A 776 -3.25 27.57 -31.39
CA ILE A 776 -3.27 26.23 -30.81
C ILE A 776 -3.35 26.32 -29.27
N ALA A 777 -2.51 27.16 -28.65
CA ALA A 777 -2.52 27.39 -27.20
C ALA A 777 -3.87 27.94 -26.70
N SER A 778 -4.44 28.92 -27.38
CA SER A 778 -5.77 29.47 -27.05
C SER A 778 -6.87 28.42 -27.15
N ASN A 779 -6.86 27.57 -28.19
CA ASN A 779 -7.85 26.51 -28.34
C ASN A 779 -7.72 25.41 -27.28
N LEU A 780 -6.48 25.05 -26.88
CA LEU A 780 -6.23 24.12 -25.78
C LEU A 780 -6.69 24.69 -24.43
N LEU A 781 -6.48 25.98 -24.19
CA LEU A 781 -6.97 26.67 -22.99
C LEU A 781 -8.50 26.71 -22.94
N ILE A 782 -9.15 26.99 -24.08
CA ILE A 782 -10.62 26.94 -24.22
C ILE A 782 -11.15 25.51 -23.99
N MET A 783 -10.45 24.46 -24.44
CA MET A 783 -10.81 23.07 -24.14
C MET A 783 -10.67 22.73 -22.65
N SER A 784 -9.60 23.20 -21.99
CA SER A 784 -9.40 23.08 -20.54
C SER A 784 -10.54 23.76 -19.76
N GLN A 785 -10.88 25.01 -20.12
CA GLN A 785 -11.98 25.75 -19.51
C GLN A 785 -13.34 25.09 -19.76
N HIS A 786 -13.61 24.58 -20.96
CA HIS A 786 -14.83 23.83 -21.24
C HIS A 786 -14.92 22.51 -20.46
N HIS A 787 -13.82 21.81 -20.24
CA HIS A 787 -13.80 20.63 -19.36
C HIS A 787 -14.16 21.03 -17.91
N GLN A 788 -13.59 22.13 -17.41
CA GLN A 788 -13.84 22.62 -16.05
C GLN A 788 -15.29 23.12 -15.89
N ILE A 789 -15.83 23.85 -16.87
CA ILE A 789 -17.22 24.31 -16.93
C ILE A 789 -18.18 23.13 -17.03
N SER A 790 -17.93 22.15 -17.90
CA SER A 790 -18.76 20.94 -18.01
C SER A 790 -18.75 20.12 -16.72
N THR A 791 -17.60 20.03 -16.03
CA THR A 791 -17.51 19.40 -14.71
C THR A 791 -18.33 20.18 -13.67
N GLN A 792 -18.30 21.51 -13.67
CA GLN A 792 -19.14 22.33 -12.78
C GLN A 792 -20.63 22.30 -13.14
N GLN A 793 -20.99 22.21 -14.41
CA GLN A 793 -22.38 22.02 -14.85
C GLN A 793 -22.89 20.64 -14.43
N PHE A 794 -22.11 19.58 -14.61
CA PHE A 794 -22.43 18.24 -14.11
C PHE A 794 -22.63 18.22 -12.59
N ILE A 795 -21.78 18.92 -11.83
CA ILE A 795 -21.95 19.11 -10.38
C ILE A 795 -23.24 19.89 -10.08
N ARG A 796 -23.57 20.95 -10.83
CA ARG A 796 -24.83 21.71 -10.67
C ARG A 796 -26.07 20.89 -11.02
N VAL A 797 -26.03 20.08 -12.07
CA VAL A 797 -27.12 19.17 -12.45
C VAL A 797 -27.35 18.13 -11.36
N ILE A 798 -26.28 17.55 -10.80
CA ILE A 798 -26.38 16.66 -9.63
C ILE A 798 -26.91 17.40 -8.39
N GLN A 799 -26.47 18.64 -8.12
CA GLN A 799 -27.00 19.46 -7.02
C GLN A 799 -28.49 19.80 -7.21
N GLN A 800 -28.93 20.08 -8.44
CA GLN A 800 -30.34 20.30 -8.78
C GLN A 800 -31.15 19.01 -8.66
N GLY A 801 -30.64 17.86 -9.10
CA GLY A 801 -31.25 16.55 -8.88
C GLY A 801 -31.41 16.22 -7.38
N ILE A 802 -30.40 16.54 -6.57
CA ILE A 802 -30.45 16.43 -5.10
C ILE A 802 -31.49 17.41 -4.51
N GLN A 803 -31.60 18.64 -5.03
CA GLN A 803 -32.65 19.58 -4.61
C GLN A 803 -34.06 19.08 -4.94
N VAL A 804 -34.29 18.55 -6.15
CA VAL A 804 -35.58 17.95 -6.53
C VAL A 804 -35.92 16.76 -5.61
N LEU A 805 -34.95 15.89 -5.34
CA LEU A 805 -35.10 14.77 -4.38
C LEU A 805 -35.26 15.21 -2.92
N SER A 806 -34.83 16.43 -2.55
CA SER A 806 -35.12 17.02 -1.24
C SER A 806 -36.53 17.61 -1.17
N SER A 807 -37.00 18.27 -2.24
CA SER A 807 -38.34 18.87 -2.31
C SER A 807 -39.47 17.84 -2.30
N SER A 808 -39.24 16.63 -2.83
CA SER A 808 -40.23 15.55 -2.78
C SER A 808 -40.43 14.93 -1.39
N LYS A 809 -39.56 15.26 -0.41
CA LYS A 809 -39.72 14.85 0.99
C LYS A 809 -40.55 15.81 1.84
N GLU A 810 -40.79 17.05 1.40
CA GLU A 810 -41.66 17.98 2.13
C GLU A 810 -43.14 17.78 1.80
N THR A 811 -43.47 17.19 0.64
CA THR A 811 -44.85 16.90 0.23
C THR A 811 -45.53 15.71 0.92
N SER A 812 -44.90 15.05 1.90
CA SER A 812 -45.51 13.97 2.69
C SER A 812 -45.77 14.31 4.16
N SER A 813 -45.68 15.58 4.57
CA SER A 813 -45.92 15.98 5.97
C SER A 813 -46.65 17.31 6.22
N SER A 814 -47.69 17.64 5.44
CA SER A 814 -48.78 18.52 5.94
C SER A 814 -50.05 18.44 5.10
N ASN A 815 -51.13 17.92 5.68
CA ASN A 815 -52.46 17.97 5.09
C ASN A 815 -53.15 19.30 5.46
N CYS A 816 -53.56 20.07 4.44
CA CYS A 816 -54.74 20.95 4.42
C CYS A 816 -54.83 22.13 5.43
N ARG A 817 -54.73 23.39 4.94
CA ARG A 817 -55.86 24.38 4.95
C ARG A 817 -55.55 25.79 4.37
N THR A 818 -56.52 26.28 3.59
CA THR A 818 -56.96 27.68 3.35
C THR A 818 -56.02 28.78 2.78
N GLU A 819 -56.39 29.17 1.55
CA GLU A 819 -56.60 30.54 1.03
C GLU A 819 -55.45 31.49 0.62
N ARG A 820 -55.46 31.75 -0.70
CA ARG A 820 -55.33 33.05 -1.40
C ARG A 820 -53.99 33.80 -1.49
N ILE A 821 -53.47 33.77 -2.72
CA ILE A 821 -53.18 34.93 -3.58
C ILE A 821 -51.98 35.84 -3.20
N CYS A 822 -50.91 35.63 -3.97
CA CYS A 822 -50.10 36.64 -4.66
C CYS A 822 -49.25 37.68 -3.90
N ASP A 823 -47.95 37.53 -4.15
CA ASP A 823 -47.09 38.51 -4.86
C ASP A 823 -46.33 39.61 -4.12
N THR A 824 -45.00 39.52 -4.31
CA THR A 824 -44.03 40.61 -4.55
C THR A 824 -43.81 41.62 -3.42
N SER A 825 -42.59 41.81 -2.92
CA SER A 825 -41.42 42.33 -3.66
C SER A 825 -40.21 42.28 -2.70
N SER A 826 -39.08 41.65 -3.02
CA SER A 826 -38.05 41.99 -4.03
C SER A 826 -37.06 43.08 -3.58
N SER A 827 -35.79 42.86 -3.94
CA SER A 827 -34.70 43.85 -3.99
C SER A 827 -34.14 44.44 -2.67
N ALA A 828 -33.15 43.74 -2.09
CA ALA A 828 -31.78 44.28 -2.00
C ALA A 828 -30.76 43.15 -1.87
N LYS A 829 -29.65 43.25 -2.62
CA LYS A 829 -28.62 42.22 -2.80
C LYS A 829 -27.74 42.03 -1.56
N ASN A 830 -27.37 40.76 -1.30
CA ASN A 830 -25.97 40.31 -1.31
C ASN A 830 -25.93 38.84 -1.70
#